data_AF-A0A8H6KN12-F1
#
_entry.id   AF-A0A8H6KN12-F1
#
_cell.length_a   1.000
_cell.length_b   1.000
_cell.length_c   1.000
_cell.angle_alpha   90.00
_cell.angle_beta   90.00
_cell.angle_gamma   90.00
#
_symmetry.space_group_name_H-M   'P 1'
#
loop_
_entity.id
_entity.type
_entity.pdbx_description
1 polymer ?
#
loop_
_entity_poly.entity_id
_entity_poly.type
_entity_poly.pdbx_seq_one_letter_code
_entity_poly.pdbx_strand_id
1 'polypeptide(L)'
;MAQHVRDLLPFPLPQTPSQTLAALAGLGASTWLLKLIVRHILLRSPSKRSHSSPSSSGPHFAAMSAEVRANLQDRPVLIVGGGLAGLVAAFELSERGVPTIVIDQENEHNLGGQAFWSLGGIFCVDSAEQRRMGIKDSRELAMRDWFGSAAFDREKEDTWPRRWAEAFVNFAADEMEAYVKARGMGFLFNVGWAERGSGRAEGHGNSVPRFHVTWGTGPEVVRVFAEPVKRAAKNGVVQFRFRHRVDEIITDETGRAIGVRGKLLAPDDSARGVKSSREVVGDFEIFGSAVAVTSGGIGGNVDAVKAAWPVDRLGPKVPETFVVGVPAHVDGRMIGIAEQAGANVINRDRMWHYTEGLQNWNPIWPDHGIRVLPAPSSLWLDATGKRLPPFLFPGADTLATLKYICSTGYDYSWFILDQSIIAREFALSGSEQNPDVTGKSVWQLLTRVFGKKGTVPVQNFQKHGKDFVVRDNLEELVQGMNELQRERGGPVLDLAAIRETIEIRDGQFDNAYSKDAQAMLINNGRTYWADKRSRIAPPHKLLDKAHGPLIAVRMNLLTRKTLGGIETNLESNVMKADGEKFPGLYAAGEAAGFGGGGVHGYNSLEGTFLGGCIFSGRAAGRGIADELLGPAELKGVKSQL
;
A
#
# COMPACT_ATOMS: atom_id res chain seq x y z
N MET A 1 25.41 -4.99 4.48
CA MET A 1 24.63 -5.99 3.70
C MET A 1 25.18 -6.32 2.30
N ALA A 2 26.03 -5.50 1.66
CA ALA A 2 26.48 -5.78 0.28
C ALA A 2 27.53 -6.90 0.13
N GLN A 3 28.19 -7.33 1.21
CA GLN A 3 29.31 -8.28 1.14
C GLN A 3 28.91 -9.75 1.30
N HIS A 4 27.80 -10.08 1.98
CA HIS A 4 27.35 -11.47 2.17
C HIS A 4 26.46 -12.03 1.05
N VAL A 5 26.14 -11.24 0.02
CA VAL A 5 25.31 -11.69 -1.11
C VAL A 5 26.17 -12.27 -2.26
N ARG A 6 27.47 -11.97 -2.30
CA ARG A 6 28.36 -12.46 -3.38
C ARG A 6 28.69 -13.95 -3.28
N ASP A 7 28.65 -14.52 -2.08
CA ASP A 7 29.11 -15.89 -1.84
C ASP A 7 28.02 -16.96 -2.00
N LEU A 8 26.80 -16.58 -2.41
CA LEU A 8 25.63 -17.46 -2.52
C LEU A 8 25.16 -17.72 -3.96
N LEU A 9 25.87 -17.21 -4.97
CA LEU A 9 25.51 -17.42 -6.37
C LEU A 9 26.35 -18.56 -6.99
N PRO A 10 25.73 -19.58 -7.62
CA PRO A 10 26.46 -20.66 -8.27
C PRO A 10 27.19 -20.23 -9.56
N PHE A 11 27.07 -18.97 -9.97
CA PHE A 11 27.70 -18.40 -11.16
C PHE A 11 28.08 -16.92 -10.94
N PRO A 12 29.15 -16.41 -11.56
CA PRO A 12 29.52 -15.00 -11.48
C PRO A 12 28.44 -14.11 -12.10
N LEU A 13 28.14 -12.97 -11.45
CA LEU A 13 27.25 -11.95 -11.98
C LEU A 13 27.76 -11.48 -13.36
N PRO A 14 26.95 -11.55 -14.44
CA PRO A 14 27.37 -11.07 -15.75
C PRO A 14 27.64 -9.56 -15.68
N GLN A 15 28.82 -9.15 -16.13
CA GLN A 15 29.29 -7.76 -16.04
C GLN A 15 28.98 -6.94 -17.30
N THR A 16 28.47 -7.58 -18.36
CA THR A 16 28.15 -6.92 -19.63
C THR A 16 26.75 -7.29 -20.16
N PRO A 17 26.12 -6.40 -20.96
CA PRO A 17 24.85 -6.69 -21.64
C PRO A 17 24.91 -7.95 -22.53
N SER A 18 26.05 -8.23 -23.17
CA SER A 18 26.26 -9.43 -24.00
C SER A 18 26.30 -10.72 -23.17
N GLN A 19 26.94 -10.71 -22.00
CA GLN A 19 26.93 -11.84 -21.06
C GLN A 19 25.53 -12.09 -20.49
N THR A 20 24.75 -11.02 -20.27
CA THR A 20 23.35 -11.11 -19.84
C THR A 20 22.47 -11.77 -20.91
N LEU A 21 22.66 -11.38 -22.19
CA LEU A 21 21.96 -11.96 -23.34
C LEU A 21 22.29 -13.45 -23.54
N ALA A 22 23.55 -13.85 -23.38
CA ALA A 22 23.98 -15.24 -23.48
C ALA A 22 23.40 -16.12 -22.35
N ALA A 23 23.39 -15.62 -21.11
CA ALA A 23 22.79 -16.32 -19.98
C ALA A 23 21.26 -16.46 -20.12
N LEU A 24 20.58 -15.45 -20.68
CA LEU A 24 19.13 -15.47 -20.91
C LEU A 24 18.71 -16.39 -22.06
N ALA A 25 19.54 -16.55 -23.08
CA ALA A 25 19.34 -17.57 -24.11
C ALA A 25 19.43 -18.99 -23.52
N GLY A 26 20.31 -19.21 -22.54
CA GLY A 26 20.41 -20.47 -21.79
C GLY A 26 19.22 -20.78 -20.86
N LEU A 27 18.39 -19.79 -20.52
CA LEU A 27 17.20 -19.93 -19.65
C LEU A 27 15.89 -20.11 -20.43
N GLY A 28 15.95 -20.26 -21.77
CA GLY A 28 14.76 -20.54 -22.60
C GLY A 28 13.81 -19.35 -22.79
N ALA A 29 14.27 -18.13 -22.53
CA ALA A 29 13.46 -16.94 -22.74
C ALA A 29 13.26 -16.66 -24.24
N SER A 30 12.02 -16.39 -24.66
CA SER A 30 11.76 -16.08 -26.07
C SER A 30 12.46 -14.79 -26.49
N THR A 31 12.98 -14.76 -27.71
CA THR A 31 13.70 -13.62 -28.30
C THR A 31 12.88 -12.32 -28.28
N TRP A 32 11.55 -12.42 -28.30
CA TRP A 32 10.63 -11.29 -28.18
C TRP A 32 10.57 -10.71 -26.75
N LEU A 33 10.47 -11.56 -25.72
CA LEU A 33 10.42 -11.14 -24.32
C LEU A 33 11.75 -10.49 -23.91
N LEU A 34 12.87 -11.09 -24.34
CA LEU A 34 14.21 -10.52 -24.21
C LEU A 34 14.31 -9.13 -24.84
N LYS A 35 13.84 -8.96 -26.09
CA LYS A 35 13.83 -7.66 -26.77
C LYS A 35 12.98 -6.63 -26.04
N LEU A 36 11.86 -7.03 -25.44
CA LEU A 36 10.97 -6.12 -24.71
C LEU A 36 11.59 -5.66 -23.39
N ILE A 37 12.21 -6.56 -22.63
CA ILE A 37 12.94 -6.25 -21.38
C ILE A 37 14.17 -5.37 -21.68
N VAL A 38 14.98 -5.75 -22.67
CA VAL A 38 16.18 -4.99 -23.07
C VAL A 38 15.79 -3.60 -23.58
N ARG A 39 14.75 -3.48 -24.41
CA ARG A 39 14.32 -2.19 -24.97
C ARG A 39 13.68 -1.27 -23.94
N HIS A 40 13.05 -1.82 -22.90
CA HIS A 40 12.38 -1.00 -21.89
C HIS A 40 13.26 -0.64 -20.70
N ILE A 41 14.23 -1.50 -20.36
CA ILE A 41 15.03 -1.33 -19.15
C ILE A 41 16.50 -0.98 -19.44
N LEU A 42 17.12 -1.56 -20.48
CA LEU A 42 18.53 -1.27 -20.82
C LEU A 42 18.68 -0.11 -21.80
N LEU A 43 17.73 0.09 -22.73
CA LEU A 43 17.74 1.23 -23.65
C LEU A 43 17.15 2.52 -23.06
N ARG A 44 16.69 2.48 -21.79
CA ARG A 44 16.66 3.67 -20.93
C ARG A 44 18.05 3.88 -20.31
N SER A 45 19.09 3.94 -21.15
CA SER A 45 20.16 4.88 -20.82
C SER A 45 19.47 6.23 -20.80
N PRO A 46 19.67 7.09 -19.79
CA PRO A 46 19.42 8.50 -20.03
C PRO A 46 20.26 8.80 -21.26
N SER A 47 19.62 9.20 -22.37
CA SER A 47 20.39 10.02 -23.29
C SER A 47 20.98 11.12 -22.41
N LYS A 48 22.26 11.41 -22.58
CA LYS A 48 22.82 12.67 -22.10
C LYS A 48 22.01 13.78 -22.79
N ARG A 49 20.81 14.06 -22.29
CA ARG A 49 20.29 15.41 -22.30
C ARG A 49 21.37 16.16 -21.55
N SER A 50 21.94 17.17 -22.19
CA SER A 50 22.68 18.20 -21.49
C SER A 50 21.99 18.48 -20.17
N HIS A 51 22.75 18.76 -19.12
CA HIS A 51 22.20 19.37 -17.92
C HIS A 51 21.66 20.77 -18.26
N SER A 52 20.65 20.88 -19.14
CA SER A 52 19.63 21.88 -18.94
C SER A 52 18.91 21.41 -17.67
N SER A 53 18.88 22.28 -16.68
CA SER A 53 17.97 22.26 -15.54
C SER A 53 16.66 21.55 -15.91
N PRO A 54 16.08 20.70 -15.04
CA PRO A 54 14.78 20.11 -15.32
C PRO A 54 13.86 21.22 -15.79
N SER A 55 13.28 21.08 -16.98
CA SER A 55 12.40 22.11 -17.53
C SER A 55 11.37 22.43 -16.46
N SER A 56 11.38 23.68 -16.00
CA SER A 56 10.48 24.24 -15.01
C SER A 56 9.07 24.40 -15.58
N SER A 57 8.53 23.36 -16.22
CA SER A 57 7.13 23.31 -16.66
C SER A 57 6.20 23.01 -15.48
N GLY A 58 6.58 23.43 -14.28
CA GLY A 58 5.66 23.64 -13.18
C GLY A 58 5.07 25.04 -13.30
N PRO A 59 3.94 25.32 -12.64
CA PRO A 59 3.40 26.68 -12.57
C PRO A 59 4.47 27.65 -12.05
N HIS A 60 4.67 28.76 -12.75
CA HIS A 60 5.49 29.86 -12.25
C HIS A 60 4.69 30.61 -11.19
N PHE A 61 5.09 30.47 -9.92
CA PHE A 61 4.48 31.21 -8.82
C PHE A 61 5.01 32.65 -8.80
N ALA A 62 4.12 33.62 -8.52
CA ALA A 62 4.54 34.98 -8.23
C ALA A 62 5.45 34.97 -6.98
N ALA A 63 6.46 35.84 -6.96
CA ALA A 63 7.32 35.97 -5.80
C ALA A 63 6.51 36.46 -4.59
N MET A 64 6.58 35.73 -3.48
CA MET A 64 6.00 36.13 -2.19
C MET A 64 6.59 37.47 -1.74
N SER A 65 5.75 38.37 -1.24
CA SER A 65 6.22 39.66 -0.72
C SER A 65 7.16 39.46 0.47
N ALA A 66 8.08 40.40 0.68
CA ALA A 66 9.06 40.31 1.78
C ALA A 66 8.38 40.28 3.16
N GLU A 67 7.26 41.01 3.32
CA GLU A 67 6.48 41.06 4.55
C GLU A 67 5.80 39.72 4.85
N VAL A 68 5.10 39.12 3.88
CA VAL A 68 4.47 37.80 4.03
C VAL A 68 5.54 36.75 4.33
N ARG A 69 6.69 36.83 3.66
CA ARG A 69 7.83 35.94 3.92
C ARG A 69 8.32 36.04 5.37
N ALA A 70 8.49 37.25 5.89
CA ALA A 70 8.95 37.47 7.25
C ALA A 70 7.94 36.92 8.27
N ASN A 71 6.64 37.18 8.07
CA ASN A 71 5.57 36.64 8.92
C ASN A 71 5.55 35.11 8.93
N LEU A 72 5.71 34.47 7.76
CA LEU A 72 5.74 33.01 7.69
C LEU A 72 7.06 32.41 8.21
N GLN A 73 8.16 33.16 8.24
CA GLN A 73 9.39 32.72 8.89
C GLN A 73 9.25 32.70 10.41
N ASP A 74 8.53 33.65 10.98
CA ASP A 74 8.17 33.68 12.41
C ASP A 74 7.12 32.61 12.74
N ARG A 75 6.12 32.45 11.86
CA ARG A 75 5.00 31.51 12.02
C ARG A 75 4.92 30.55 10.82
N PRO A 76 5.77 29.51 10.77
CA PRO A 76 5.78 28.57 9.65
C PRO A 76 4.53 27.68 9.63
N VAL A 77 4.32 26.96 8.52
CA VAL A 77 3.33 25.88 8.46
C VAL A 77 3.87 24.67 9.22
N LEU A 78 3.05 24.07 10.09
CA LEU A 78 3.44 22.88 10.86
C LEU A 78 2.82 21.63 10.23
N ILE A 79 3.65 20.66 9.84
CA ILE A 79 3.22 19.36 9.34
C ILE A 79 3.53 18.30 10.38
N VAL A 80 2.51 17.70 10.97
CA VAL A 80 2.64 16.63 11.97
C VAL A 80 2.63 15.29 11.26
N GLY A 81 3.81 14.69 11.09
CA GLY A 81 4.06 13.42 10.41
C GLY A 81 4.98 13.57 9.19
N GLY A 82 6.12 12.91 9.22
CA GLY A 82 7.08 12.79 8.12
C GLY A 82 6.77 11.66 7.14
N GLY A 83 5.50 11.23 7.06
CA GLY A 83 5.03 10.21 6.12
C GLY A 83 4.91 10.72 4.68
N LEU A 84 4.45 9.87 3.74
CA LEU A 84 4.30 10.27 2.34
C LEU A 84 3.39 11.49 2.15
N ALA A 85 2.22 11.55 2.79
CA ALA A 85 1.30 12.69 2.65
C ALA A 85 1.93 14.00 3.16
N GLY A 86 2.63 13.96 4.31
CA GLY A 86 3.35 15.10 4.85
C GLY A 86 4.51 15.56 3.97
N LEU A 87 5.26 14.62 3.38
CA LEU A 87 6.31 14.94 2.41
C LEU A 87 5.76 15.57 1.13
N VAL A 88 4.59 15.13 0.64
CA VAL A 88 3.96 15.71 -0.54
C VAL A 88 3.43 17.12 -0.23
N ALA A 89 2.83 17.33 0.94
CA ALA A 89 2.40 18.66 1.39
C ALA A 89 3.60 19.61 1.53
N ALA A 90 4.68 19.17 2.19
CA ALA A 90 5.92 19.92 2.32
C ALA A 90 6.53 20.24 0.94
N PHE A 91 6.47 19.30 -0.01
CA PHE A 91 6.92 19.52 -1.37
C PHE A 91 6.13 20.67 -2.03
N GLU A 92 4.80 20.61 -2.05
CA GLU A 92 3.97 21.66 -2.69
C GLU A 92 4.15 23.04 -2.03
N LEU A 93 4.29 23.08 -0.69
CA LEU A 93 4.60 24.31 0.04
C LEU A 93 5.99 24.87 -0.31
N SER A 94 6.98 23.98 -0.42
CA SER A 94 8.36 24.37 -0.74
C SER A 94 8.52 24.92 -2.17
N GLU A 95 7.74 24.42 -3.13
CA GLU A 95 7.71 24.95 -4.50
C GLU A 95 7.20 26.40 -4.56
N ARG A 96 6.43 26.81 -3.54
CA ARG A 96 5.93 28.18 -3.36
C ARG A 96 6.77 28.98 -2.35
N GLY A 97 7.86 28.41 -1.84
CA GLY A 97 8.75 29.06 -0.87
C GLY A 97 8.14 29.28 0.52
N VAL A 98 7.07 28.56 0.88
CA VAL A 98 6.39 28.69 2.18
C VAL A 98 7.23 28.02 3.29
N PRO A 99 7.70 28.77 4.30
CA PRO A 99 8.41 28.20 5.44
C PRO A 99 7.59 27.12 6.16
N THR A 100 8.19 25.95 6.37
CA THR A 100 7.50 24.78 6.90
C THR A 100 8.35 24.03 7.94
N ILE A 101 7.72 23.56 9.02
CA ILE A 101 8.33 22.64 9.98
C ILE A 101 7.61 21.29 9.89
N VAL A 102 8.35 20.23 9.56
CA VAL A 102 7.88 18.84 9.63
C VAL A 102 8.26 18.26 10.99
N ILE A 103 7.26 17.89 11.77
CA ILE A 103 7.38 17.39 13.15
C ILE A 103 7.08 15.89 13.15
N ASP A 104 7.95 15.07 13.74
CA ASP A 104 7.73 13.63 13.84
C ASP A 104 8.26 13.08 15.17
N GLN A 105 7.55 12.11 15.75
CA GLN A 105 7.99 11.42 16.95
C GLN A 105 9.15 10.45 16.66
N GLU A 106 9.28 9.97 15.43
CA GLU A 106 10.37 9.09 15.01
C GLU A 106 11.65 9.85 14.68
N ASN A 107 12.74 9.09 14.56
CA ASN A 107 14.03 9.59 14.09
C ASN A 107 14.06 9.76 12.55
N GLU A 108 15.11 10.38 12.03
CA GLU A 108 15.24 10.64 10.59
C GLU A 108 15.23 9.34 9.75
N HIS A 109 15.73 8.23 10.31
CA HIS A 109 15.73 6.94 9.62
C HIS A 109 14.35 6.46 9.24
N ASN A 110 13.27 6.97 9.84
CA ASN A 110 11.89 6.59 9.55
C ASN A 110 11.17 7.53 8.59
N LEU A 111 11.83 8.56 8.03
CA LEU A 111 11.21 9.48 7.06
C LEU A 111 10.54 8.72 5.90
N GLY A 112 9.30 9.07 5.57
CA GLY A 112 8.41 8.33 4.66
C GLY A 112 7.43 7.39 5.37
N GLY A 113 7.63 7.12 6.66
CA GLY A 113 6.77 6.28 7.50
C GLY A 113 6.48 4.92 6.85
N GLN A 114 5.26 4.43 7.02
CA GLN A 114 4.83 3.15 6.44
C GLN A 114 4.80 3.11 4.91
N ALA A 115 4.81 4.26 4.20
CA ALA A 115 4.83 4.26 2.75
C ALA A 115 6.15 3.72 2.19
N PHE A 116 7.25 3.88 2.94
CA PHE A 116 8.55 3.31 2.60
C PHE A 116 8.52 1.78 2.46
N TRP A 117 7.72 1.11 3.28
CA TRP A 117 7.59 -0.35 3.28
C TRP A 117 6.60 -0.86 2.22
N SER A 118 5.95 0.02 1.46
CA SER A 118 4.97 -0.40 0.45
C SER A 118 5.63 -1.12 -0.73
N LEU A 119 4.86 -2.02 -1.37
CA LEU A 119 5.20 -2.56 -2.70
C LEU A 119 5.21 -1.46 -3.80
N GLY A 120 4.66 -0.28 -3.52
CA GLY A 120 4.75 0.89 -4.40
C GLY A 120 3.69 0.93 -5.50
N GLY A 121 2.53 0.32 -5.28
CA GLY A 121 1.41 0.37 -6.22
C GLY A 121 0.73 1.73 -6.29
N ILE A 122 0.53 2.23 -7.51
CA ILE A 122 -0.15 3.49 -7.82
C ILE A 122 -1.34 3.19 -8.74
N PHE A 123 -2.50 3.73 -8.38
CA PHE A 123 -3.70 3.66 -9.21
C PHE A 123 -3.65 4.75 -10.29
N CYS A 124 -3.65 4.33 -11.55
CA CYS A 124 -3.79 5.21 -12.71
C CYS A 124 -4.89 4.66 -13.61
N VAL A 125 -5.58 5.56 -14.31
CA VAL A 125 -6.68 5.23 -15.22
C VAL A 125 -6.30 5.64 -16.63
N ASP A 126 -6.53 4.76 -17.60
CA ASP A 126 -6.09 4.90 -18.99
C ASP A 126 -4.63 5.41 -19.12
N SER A 127 -3.70 4.76 -18.42
CA SER A 127 -2.29 5.12 -18.43
C SER A 127 -1.59 4.73 -19.74
N ALA A 128 -0.40 5.30 -19.99
CA ALA A 128 0.44 4.87 -21.11
C ALA A 128 0.80 3.38 -21.04
N GLU A 129 1.04 2.85 -19.83
CA GLU A 129 1.31 1.43 -19.60
C GLU A 129 0.07 0.55 -19.90
N GLN A 130 -1.14 0.97 -19.49
CA GLN A 130 -2.38 0.25 -19.79
C GLN A 130 -2.62 0.16 -21.30
N ARG A 131 -2.56 1.29 -22.01
CA ARG A 131 -2.73 1.33 -23.48
C ARG A 131 -1.71 0.47 -24.20
N ARG A 132 -0.45 0.49 -23.75
CA ARG A 132 0.63 -0.34 -24.32
C ARG A 132 0.36 -1.84 -24.14
N MET A 133 -0.34 -2.24 -23.08
CA MET A 133 -0.73 -3.62 -22.82
C MET A 133 -2.05 -4.01 -23.49
N GLY A 134 -2.68 -3.12 -24.24
CA GLY A 134 -3.99 -3.33 -24.86
C GLY A 134 -5.15 -3.35 -23.87
N ILE A 135 -4.94 -2.85 -22.65
CA ILE A 135 -6.01 -2.67 -21.66
C ILE A 135 -6.84 -1.47 -22.11
N LYS A 136 -8.14 -1.68 -22.26
CA LYS A 136 -9.11 -0.63 -22.57
C LYS A 136 -9.72 -0.16 -21.27
N ASP A 137 -9.32 1.01 -20.81
CA ASP A 137 -9.79 1.62 -19.58
C ASP A 137 -10.43 2.98 -19.86
N SER A 138 -11.22 3.49 -18.92
CA SER A 138 -11.78 4.84 -18.98
C SER A 138 -12.10 5.37 -17.58
N ARG A 139 -12.25 6.69 -17.48
CA ARG A 139 -12.69 7.37 -16.26
C ARG A 139 -14.02 6.84 -15.76
N GLU A 140 -14.98 6.66 -16.66
CA GLU A 140 -16.34 6.19 -16.34
C GLU A 140 -16.30 4.77 -15.78
N LEU A 141 -15.46 3.90 -16.37
CA LEU A 141 -15.27 2.54 -15.88
C LEU A 141 -14.63 2.54 -14.49
N ALA A 142 -13.57 3.33 -14.29
CA ALA A 142 -12.91 3.46 -13.00
C ALA A 142 -13.83 4.05 -11.93
N MET A 143 -14.68 5.02 -12.30
CA MET A 143 -15.67 5.60 -11.39
C MET A 143 -16.70 4.56 -10.96
N ARG A 144 -17.22 3.77 -11.91
CA ARG A 144 -18.17 2.70 -11.59
C ARG A 144 -17.56 1.68 -10.63
N ASP A 145 -16.33 1.23 -10.90
CA ASP A 145 -15.62 0.26 -10.06
C ASP A 145 -15.35 0.82 -8.65
N TRP A 146 -15.00 2.11 -8.56
CA TRP A 146 -14.78 2.78 -7.28
C TRP A 146 -16.06 2.83 -6.45
N PHE A 147 -17.16 3.31 -7.03
CA PHE A 147 -18.43 3.45 -6.32
C PHE A 147 -19.08 2.09 -5.98
N GLY A 148 -18.92 1.08 -6.85
CA GLY A 148 -19.33 -0.30 -6.57
C GLY A 148 -18.54 -0.92 -5.41
N SER A 149 -17.25 -0.61 -5.30
CA SER A 149 -16.41 -1.06 -4.18
C SER A 149 -16.70 -0.31 -2.89
N ALA A 150 -16.76 1.01 -2.97
CA ALA A 150 -16.92 1.88 -1.81
C ALA A 150 -18.26 1.64 -1.12
N ALA A 151 -19.32 1.36 -1.88
CA ALA A 151 -20.65 1.04 -1.37
C ALA A 151 -21.13 2.06 -0.31
N PHE A 152 -20.88 3.34 -0.58
CA PHE A 152 -21.30 4.45 0.29
C PHE A 152 -22.81 4.38 0.55
N ASP A 153 -23.19 4.38 1.83
CA ASP A 153 -24.56 4.16 2.30
C ASP A 153 -24.98 5.14 3.43
N ARG A 154 -24.08 6.02 3.88
CA ARG A 154 -24.35 7.01 4.93
C ARG A 154 -24.43 8.39 4.33
N GLU A 155 -25.62 8.95 4.20
CA GLU A 155 -25.82 10.22 3.48
C GLU A 155 -25.00 11.38 4.06
N LYS A 156 -25.01 11.56 5.39
CA LYS A 156 -24.25 12.61 6.07
C LYS A 156 -22.75 12.35 6.00
N GLU A 157 -22.31 11.21 6.52
CA GLU A 157 -20.89 10.87 6.65
C GLU A 157 -20.21 10.61 5.30
N ASP A 158 -20.94 10.27 4.23
CA ASP A 158 -20.34 10.02 2.91
C ASP A 158 -20.37 11.23 1.98
N THR A 159 -20.81 12.40 2.44
CA THR A 159 -20.83 13.62 1.61
C THR A 159 -19.44 13.99 1.09
N TRP A 160 -18.46 14.17 1.99
CA TRP A 160 -17.08 14.46 1.59
C TRP A 160 -16.36 13.25 1.01
N PRO A 161 -16.48 12.03 1.55
CA PRO A 161 -15.92 10.82 0.94
C PRO A 161 -16.26 10.63 -0.54
N ARG A 162 -17.53 10.83 -0.95
CA ARG A 162 -17.96 10.72 -2.35
C ARG A 162 -17.28 11.76 -3.23
N ARG A 163 -17.22 13.02 -2.79
CA ARG A 163 -16.56 14.11 -3.52
C ARG A 163 -15.07 13.85 -3.69
N TRP A 164 -14.42 13.36 -2.63
CA TRP A 164 -13.01 12.95 -2.68
C TRP A 164 -12.79 11.78 -3.64
N ALA A 165 -13.71 10.82 -3.69
CA ALA A 165 -13.61 9.67 -4.60
C ALA A 165 -13.66 10.14 -6.07
N GLU A 166 -14.63 10.99 -6.41
CA GLU A 166 -14.75 11.57 -7.74
C GLU A 166 -13.50 12.38 -8.12
N ALA A 167 -13.03 13.25 -7.22
CA ALA A 167 -11.85 14.05 -7.43
C ALA A 167 -10.57 13.19 -7.59
N PHE A 168 -10.45 12.11 -6.81
CA PHE A 168 -9.34 11.18 -6.93
C PHE A 168 -9.34 10.45 -8.27
N VAL A 169 -10.49 9.93 -8.71
CA VAL A 169 -10.60 9.24 -10.02
C VAL A 169 -10.29 10.19 -11.17
N ASN A 170 -10.77 11.44 -11.11
CA ASN A 170 -10.42 12.47 -12.08
C ASN A 170 -8.90 12.73 -12.10
N PHE A 171 -8.29 12.90 -10.93
CA PHE A 171 -6.84 13.07 -10.83
C PHE A 171 -6.06 11.84 -11.34
N ALA A 172 -6.54 10.63 -11.06
CA ALA A 172 -5.93 9.38 -11.51
C ALA A 172 -5.99 9.19 -13.04
N ALA A 173 -7.01 9.73 -13.69
CA ALA A 173 -7.17 9.72 -15.14
C ALA A 173 -6.35 10.82 -15.83
N ASP A 174 -6.30 12.02 -15.24
CA ASP A 174 -5.83 13.21 -15.96
C ASP A 174 -4.38 13.59 -15.62
N GLU A 175 -3.97 13.41 -14.37
CA GLU A 175 -2.75 14.04 -13.84
C GLU A 175 -1.79 13.08 -13.14
N MET A 176 -2.27 12.02 -12.48
CA MET A 176 -1.47 11.19 -11.57
C MET A 176 -0.20 10.66 -12.24
N GLU A 177 -0.33 10.05 -13.42
CA GLU A 177 0.81 9.48 -14.16
C GLU A 177 1.86 10.56 -14.49
N ALA A 178 1.41 11.70 -15.04
CA ALA A 178 2.29 12.80 -15.41
C ALA A 178 2.94 13.44 -14.18
N TYR A 179 2.17 13.64 -13.12
CA TYR A 179 2.60 14.24 -11.86
C TYR A 179 3.74 13.44 -11.24
N VAL A 180 3.61 12.12 -11.15
CA VAL A 180 4.66 11.30 -10.56
C VAL A 180 5.86 11.10 -11.49
N LYS A 181 5.65 10.95 -12.80
CA LYS A 181 6.74 10.81 -13.77
C LYS A 181 7.58 12.08 -13.90
N ALA A 182 6.97 13.26 -13.78
CA ALA A 182 7.68 14.54 -13.76
C ALA A 182 8.73 14.64 -12.63
N ARG A 183 8.54 13.87 -11.55
CA ARG A 183 9.47 13.80 -10.40
C ARG A 183 10.46 12.63 -10.48
N GLY A 184 10.49 11.94 -11.62
CA GLY A 184 11.40 10.83 -11.89
C GLY A 184 10.90 9.47 -11.43
N MET A 185 9.63 9.34 -11.01
CA MET A 185 9.05 8.03 -10.70
C MET A 185 8.80 7.24 -11.99
N GLY A 186 9.20 5.97 -12.01
CA GLY A 186 8.91 5.05 -13.11
C GLY A 186 8.09 3.85 -12.65
N PHE A 187 7.36 3.24 -13.57
CA PHE A 187 6.60 2.01 -13.32
C PHE A 187 7.29 0.79 -13.95
N LEU A 188 6.99 -0.38 -13.39
CA LEU A 188 7.19 -1.64 -14.08
C LEU A 188 6.32 -1.69 -15.35
N PHE A 189 6.75 -2.46 -16.33
CA PHE A 189 6.07 -2.53 -17.62
C PHE A 189 4.70 -3.25 -17.54
N ASN A 190 4.49 -4.09 -16.53
CA ASN A 190 3.25 -4.81 -16.32
C ASN A 190 2.32 -4.04 -15.37
N VAL A 191 1.05 -3.96 -15.74
CA VAL A 191 -0.01 -3.45 -14.86
C VAL A 191 -0.58 -4.64 -14.08
N GLY A 192 -0.56 -4.54 -12.76
CA GLY A 192 -1.02 -5.62 -11.89
C GLY A 192 -2.54 -5.68 -11.76
N TRP A 193 -3.02 -6.89 -11.47
CA TRP A 193 -4.40 -7.18 -11.07
C TRP A 193 -4.37 -8.01 -9.79
N ALA A 194 -4.34 -7.33 -8.64
CA ALA A 194 -4.06 -7.96 -7.36
C ALA A 194 -5.31 -8.61 -6.76
N GLU A 195 -6.47 -7.98 -6.92
CA GLU A 195 -7.79 -8.43 -6.48
C GLU A 195 -8.77 -8.46 -7.65
N ARG A 196 -9.45 -9.60 -7.84
CA ARG A 196 -10.33 -9.87 -8.99
C ARG A 196 -11.81 -9.62 -8.68
N GLY A 197 -12.09 -9.03 -7.53
CA GLY A 197 -13.41 -8.55 -7.15
C GLY A 197 -14.36 -9.63 -6.65
N SER A 198 -15.60 -9.22 -6.38
CA SER A 198 -16.63 -10.04 -5.73
C SER A 198 -17.37 -11.00 -6.68
N GLY A 199 -16.93 -11.10 -7.93
CA GLY A 199 -17.60 -11.91 -8.96
C GLY A 199 -18.91 -11.32 -9.52
N ARG A 200 -19.20 -10.04 -9.25
CA ARG A 200 -20.37 -9.31 -9.77
C ARG A 200 -19.91 -8.08 -10.57
N ALA A 201 -20.64 -7.73 -11.63
CA ALA A 201 -20.24 -6.62 -12.53
C ALA A 201 -20.40 -5.23 -11.87
N GLU A 202 -21.31 -5.13 -10.90
CA GLU A 202 -21.63 -3.95 -10.10
C GLU A 202 -21.01 -3.99 -8.69
N GLY A 203 -20.29 -5.06 -8.36
CA GLY A 203 -19.74 -5.29 -7.03
C GLY A 203 -18.34 -4.71 -6.82
N HIS A 204 -17.67 -5.19 -5.77
CA HIS A 204 -16.30 -4.79 -5.46
C HIS A 204 -15.31 -5.30 -6.50
N GLY A 205 -14.31 -4.48 -6.83
CA GLY A 205 -13.13 -4.84 -7.61
C GLY A 205 -12.94 -4.00 -8.87
N ASN A 206 -11.72 -4.02 -9.39
CA ASN A 206 -11.42 -3.38 -10.67
C ASN A 206 -11.90 -4.24 -11.84
N SER A 207 -12.60 -3.64 -12.80
CA SER A 207 -13.00 -4.28 -14.06
C SER A 207 -11.81 -4.59 -14.98
N VAL A 208 -10.72 -3.82 -14.86
CA VAL A 208 -9.47 -3.99 -15.61
C VAL A 208 -8.25 -3.70 -14.73
N PRO A 209 -7.04 -4.20 -15.04
CA PRO A 209 -5.84 -3.93 -14.25
C PRO A 209 -5.54 -2.43 -14.13
N ARG A 210 -5.35 -1.93 -12.89
CA ARG A 210 -4.96 -0.52 -12.59
C ARG A 210 -3.83 -0.38 -11.56
N PHE A 211 -3.23 -1.49 -11.12
CA PHE A 211 -2.18 -1.49 -10.10
C PHE A 211 -0.78 -1.31 -10.72
N HIS A 212 -0.28 -0.07 -10.76
CA HIS A 212 1.03 0.25 -11.35
C HIS A 212 2.12 0.14 -10.28
N VAL A 213 2.95 -0.90 -10.35
CA VAL A 213 4.04 -1.09 -9.40
C VAL A 213 5.21 -0.17 -9.75
N THR A 214 5.61 0.67 -8.80
CA THR A 214 6.75 1.58 -8.95
C THR A 214 8.06 0.81 -9.03
N TRP A 215 8.92 1.18 -9.99
CA TRP A 215 10.28 0.67 -10.09
C TRP A 215 11.12 1.25 -8.94
N GLY A 216 11.49 0.40 -7.98
CA GLY A 216 12.04 0.83 -6.68
C GLY A 216 11.02 0.84 -5.53
N THR A 217 9.77 0.44 -5.75
CA THR A 217 8.72 0.23 -4.73
C THR A 217 8.47 1.46 -3.81
N GLY A 218 8.01 1.26 -2.58
CA GLY A 218 7.79 2.31 -1.58
C GLY A 218 8.95 3.28 -1.36
N PRO A 219 10.23 2.84 -1.29
CA PRO A 219 11.37 3.75 -1.17
C PRO A 219 11.47 4.74 -2.32
N GLU A 220 11.16 4.34 -3.55
CA GLU A 220 11.14 5.26 -4.70
C GLU A 220 9.99 6.26 -4.60
N VAL A 221 8.78 5.79 -4.23
CA VAL A 221 7.61 6.66 -4.02
C VAL A 221 7.92 7.73 -2.97
N VAL A 222 8.62 7.37 -1.89
CA VAL A 222 9.08 8.32 -0.88
C VAL A 222 10.18 9.23 -1.42
N ARG A 223 11.18 8.68 -2.11
CA ARG A 223 12.37 9.41 -2.60
C ARG A 223 12.01 10.62 -3.45
N VAL A 224 11.06 10.46 -4.39
CA VAL A 224 10.70 11.52 -5.34
C VAL A 224 10.11 12.77 -4.69
N PHE A 225 9.64 12.68 -3.44
CA PHE A 225 9.20 13.83 -2.63
C PHE A 225 10.23 14.17 -1.53
N ALA A 226 10.81 13.17 -0.87
CA ALA A 226 11.76 13.38 0.23
C ALA A 226 13.02 14.12 -0.22
N GLU A 227 13.59 13.80 -1.37
CA GLU A 227 14.82 14.45 -1.86
C GLU A 227 14.62 15.95 -2.14
N PRO A 228 13.58 16.39 -2.89
CA PRO A 228 13.25 17.81 -3.00
C PRO A 228 13.05 18.50 -1.66
N VAL A 229 12.28 17.90 -0.74
CA VAL A 229 12.03 18.50 0.59
C VAL A 229 13.32 18.62 1.40
N LYS A 230 14.21 17.62 1.35
CA LYS A 230 15.54 17.72 1.97
C LYS A 230 16.41 18.82 1.35
N ARG A 231 16.30 19.08 0.03
CA ARG A 231 16.97 20.23 -0.60
C ARG A 231 16.38 21.55 -0.12
N ALA A 232 15.05 21.66 -0.05
CA ALA A 232 14.38 22.83 0.53
C ALA A 232 14.80 23.06 1.99
N ALA A 233 15.09 21.99 2.73
CA ALA A 233 15.60 22.10 4.09
C ALA A 233 17.03 22.65 4.16
N LYS A 234 17.92 22.23 3.27
CA LYS A 234 19.25 22.84 3.13
C LYS A 234 19.19 24.32 2.76
N ASN A 235 18.13 24.73 2.07
CA ASN A 235 17.89 26.13 1.68
C ASN A 235 17.12 26.94 2.75
N GLY A 236 16.84 26.34 3.91
CA GLY A 236 16.14 27.01 5.03
C GLY A 236 14.64 27.24 4.82
N VAL A 237 14.02 26.65 3.78
CA VAL A 237 12.57 26.73 3.56
C VAL A 237 11.84 25.68 4.41
N VAL A 238 12.45 24.50 4.59
CA VAL A 238 11.88 23.42 5.39
C VAL A 238 12.77 23.14 6.59
N GLN A 239 12.16 22.79 7.71
CA GLN A 239 12.87 22.32 8.89
C GLN A 239 12.29 21.00 9.35
N PHE A 240 13.14 20.08 9.79
CA PHE A 240 12.72 18.83 10.42
C PHE A 240 12.89 18.92 11.94
N ARG A 241 11.87 18.46 12.67
CA ARG A 241 11.83 18.32 14.13
C ARG A 241 11.48 16.87 14.46
N PHE A 242 12.48 16.00 14.33
CA PHE A 242 12.40 14.61 14.74
C PHE A 242 12.40 14.50 16.27
N ARG A 243 11.91 13.38 16.80
CA ARG A 243 11.81 13.14 18.25
C ARG A 243 10.88 14.12 18.98
N HIS A 244 9.92 14.71 18.27
CA HIS A 244 8.90 15.60 18.84
C HIS A 244 7.55 14.90 18.75
N ARG A 245 7.02 14.46 19.89
CA ARG A 245 5.72 13.80 19.96
C ARG A 245 4.65 14.82 20.33
N VAL A 246 3.80 15.18 19.38
CA VAL A 246 2.68 16.10 19.58
C VAL A 246 1.61 15.46 20.46
N ASP A 247 1.21 16.16 21.52
CA ASP A 247 0.13 15.75 22.45
C ASP A 247 -1.11 16.64 22.33
N GLU A 248 -1.00 17.87 21.79
CA GLU A 248 -2.12 18.83 21.70
C GLU A 248 -1.97 19.73 20.46
N ILE A 249 -3.11 20.10 19.86
CA ILE A 249 -3.23 21.19 18.87
C ILE A 249 -3.69 22.44 19.60
N ILE A 250 -2.93 23.52 19.48
CA ILE A 250 -3.22 24.79 20.15
C ILE A 250 -4.13 25.62 19.27
N THR A 251 -5.24 26.10 19.84
CA THR A 251 -6.18 27.01 19.17
C THR A 251 -6.19 28.39 19.82
N ASP A 252 -6.42 29.43 19.01
CA ASP A 252 -6.67 30.79 19.52
C ASP A 252 -8.13 31.00 19.93
N GLU A 253 -8.46 32.20 20.40
CA GLU A 253 -9.80 32.62 20.80
C GLU A 253 -10.83 32.59 19.66
N THR A 254 -10.38 32.61 18.41
CA THR A 254 -11.26 32.46 17.22
C THR A 254 -11.51 31.00 16.86
N GLY A 255 -10.84 30.07 17.55
CA GLY A 255 -10.87 28.64 17.27
C GLY A 255 -9.97 28.23 16.11
N ARG A 256 -9.01 29.07 15.68
CA ARG A 256 -8.03 28.73 14.64
C ARG A 256 -6.90 27.90 15.23
N ALA A 257 -6.49 26.84 14.54
CA ALA A 257 -5.29 26.09 14.90
C ALA A 257 -4.04 26.94 14.63
N ILE A 258 -3.34 27.30 15.69
CA ILE A 258 -2.19 28.22 15.68
C ILE A 258 -0.88 27.57 16.12
N GLY A 259 -0.88 26.30 16.50
CA GLY A 259 0.33 25.63 16.95
C GLY A 259 0.10 24.21 17.43
N VAL A 260 1.17 23.60 17.92
CA VAL A 260 1.16 22.30 18.59
C VAL A 260 2.06 22.33 19.82
N ARG A 261 1.72 21.52 20.83
CA ARG A 261 2.62 21.24 21.96
C ARG A 261 2.69 19.74 22.24
N GLY A 262 3.73 19.34 22.96
CA GLY A 262 3.90 17.95 23.39
C GLY A 262 5.24 17.67 24.03
N LYS A 263 5.66 16.40 23.94
CA LYS A 263 6.91 15.91 24.55
C LYS A 263 8.07 15.83 23.57
N LEU A 264 9.24 16.30 24.01
CA LEU A 264 10.53 16.00 23.38
C LEU A 264 10.98 14.61 23.85
N LEU A 265 11.26 13.73 22.89
CA LEU A 265 11.75 12.38 23.16
C LEU A 265 13.28 12.35 23.14
N ALA A 266 13.86 11.44 23.92
CA ALA A 266 15.31 11.21 23.90
C ALA A 266 15.80 10.95 22.46
N PRO A 267 17.01 11.43 22.09
CA PRO A 267 17.66 11.07 20.84
C PRO A 267 17.70 9.56 20.65
N ASP A 268 17.49 9.11 19.42
CA ASP A 268 17.43 7.69 19.09
C ASP A 268 17.88 7.49 17.63
N ASP A 269 18.89 6.65 17.42
CA ASP A 269 19.47 6.32 16.11
C ASP A 269 19.11 4.91 15.63
N SER A 270 18.09 4.28 16.24
CA SER A 270 17.60 2.96 15.86
C SER A 270 17.32 2.88 14.35
N ALA A 271 17.65 1.73 13.77
CA ALA A 271 17.39 1.46 12.37
C ALA A 271 15.88 1.61 12.03
N ARG A 272 15.58 1.93 10.77
CA ARG A 272 14.21 2.10 10.28
C ARG A 272 13.32 0.89 10.65
N GLY A 273 12.13 1.17 11.17
CA GLY A 273 11.15 0.16 11.54
C GLY A 273 11.39 -0.51 12.90
N VAL A 274 12.61 -0.42 13.45
CA VAL A 274 12.87 -0.83 14.84
C VAL A 274 12.15 0.13 15.78
N LYS A 275 11.57 -0.40 16.84
CA LYS A 275 10.86 0.40 17.85
C LYS A 275 11.84 1.36 18.53
N SER A 276 11.67 2.66 18.30
CA SER A 276 12.45 3.70 18.96
C SER A 276 11.95 3.98 20.38
N SER A 277 12.82 4.52 21.23
CA SER A 277 12.54 4.93 22.61
C SER A 277 11.37 5.90 22.69
N ARG A 278 10.64 5.84 23.80
CA ARG A 278 9.57 6.77 24.18
C ARG A 278 9.88 7.54 25.46
N GLU A 279 11.14 7.51 25.90
CA GLU A 279 11.63 8.31 27.01
C GLU A 279 11.48 9.80 26.71
N VAL A 280 10.91 10.53 27.66
CA VAL A 280 10.63 11.97 27.56
C VAL A 280 11.75 12.74 28.25
N VAL A 281 12.34 13.71 27.54
CA VAL A 281 13.45 14.53 28.05
C VAL A 281 13.09 16.02 28.18
N GLY A 282 11.88 16.40 27.77
CA GLY A 282 11.39 17.76 27.91
C GLY A 282 10.04 17.98 27.26
N ASP A 283 9.60 19.23 27.27
CA ASP A 283 8.39 19.71 26.63
C ASP A 283 8.73 20.63 25.47
N PHE A 284 7.82 20.76 24.51
CA PHE A 284 7.94 21.76 23.45
C PHE A 284 6.59 22.40 23.14
N GLU A 285 6.66 23.62 22.63
CA GLU A 285 5.55 24.35 22.05
C GLU A 285 6.05 25.05 20.77
N ILE A 286 5.31 24.91 19.68
CA ILE A 286 5.63 25.53 18.38
C ILE A 286 4.36 26.17 17.84
N PHE A 287 4.42 27.48 17.62
CA PHE A 287 3.37 28.23 16.93
C PHE A 287 3.63 28.28 15.43
N GLY A 288 2.55 28.36 14.67
CA GLY A 288 2.58 28.40 13.22
C GLY A 288 1.40 29.15 12.64
N SER A 289 1.40 29.25 11.30
CA SER A 289 0.30 29.86 10.55
C SER A 289 -0.81 28.86 10.22
N ALA A 290 -0.50 27.56 10.19
CA ALA A 290 -1.44 26.46 10.01
C ALA A 290 -0.84 25.15 10.52
N VAL A 291 -1.69 24.16 10.81
CA VAL A 291 -1.32 22.81 11.24
C VAL A 291 -1.89 21.78 10.27
N ALA A 292 -1.06 20.86 9.77
CA ALA A 292 -1.47 19.75 8.91
C ALA A 292 -1.17 18.39 9.58
N VAL A 293 -2.21 17.59 9.81
CA VAL A 293 -2.09 16.25 10.39
C VAL A 293 -1.91 15.20 9.29
N THR A 294 -0.75 14.56 9.25
CA THR A 294 -0.37 13.55 8.24
C THR A 294 0.29 12.30 8.86
N SER A 295 -0.11 11.98 10.08
CA SER A 295 0.52 11.02 11.00
C SER A 295 0.21 9.55 10.73
N GLY A 296 -0.71 9.23 9.81
CA GLY A 296 -1.11 7.86 9.50
C GLY A 296 -2.35 7.38 10.28
N GLY A 297 -2.66 6.09 10.16
CA GLY A 297 -3.80 5.45 10.83
C GLY A 297 -3.39 4.65 12.08
N ILE A 298 -4.28 3.78 12.54
CA ILE A 298 -4.12 2.99 13.78
C ILE A 298 -3.52 1.60 13.58
N GLY A 299 -3.10 1.23 12.36
CA GLY A 299 -2.78 -0.18 12.03
C GLY A 299 -1.69 -0.84 12.91
N GLY A 300 -0.82 -0.05 13.55
CA GLY A 300 0.22 -0.53 14.46
C GLY A 300 -0.23 -0.60 15.93
N ASN A 301 -1.44 -0.11 16.23
CA ASN A 301 -2.04 -0.11 17.55
C ASN A 301 -3.21 -1.11 17.59
N VAL A 302 -2.89 -2.35 17.96
CA VAL A 302 -3.86 -3.46 18.00
C VAL A 302 -5.02 -3.15 18.93
N ASP A 303 -4.80 -2.48 20.06
CA ASP A 303 -5.87 -2.13 21.00
C ASP A 303 -6.85 -1.13 20.37
N ALA A 304 -6.35 -0.12 19.66
CA ALA A 304 -7.20 0.80 18.92
C ALA A 304 -7.97 0.11 17.78
N VAL A 305 -7.34 -0.84 17.08
CA VAL A 305 -8.01 -1.66 16.06
C VAL A 305 -9.14 -2.49 16.67
N LYS A 306 -8.88 -3.14 17.82
CA LYS A 306 -9.88 -3.93 18.54
C LYS A 306 -11.04 -3.05 19.03
N ALA A 307 -10.75 -1.87 19.56
CA ALA A 307 -11.76 -0.91 20.02
C ALA A 307 -12.64 -0.37 18.87
N ALA A 308 -12.08 -0.24 17.67
CA ALA A 308 -12.81 0.21 16.48
C ALA A 308 -13.47 -0.93 15.68
N TRP A 309 -13.39 -2.18 16.14
CA TRP A 309 -13.82 -3.34 15.35
C TRP A 309 -15.34 -3.43 15.18
N PRO A 310 -15.86 -3.41 13.94
CA PRO A 310 -17.30 -3.44 13.68
C PRO A 310 -17.86 -4.87 13.78
N VAL A 311 -18.14 -5.33 15.00
CA VAL A 311 -18.68 -6.68 15.24
C VAL A 311 -19.97 -6.95 14.45
N ASP A 312 -20.86 -5.97 14.33
CA ASP A 312 -22.12 -6.13 13.60
C ASP A 312 -21.92 -6.40 12.09
N ARG A 313 -20.77 -5.99 11.52
CA ARG A 313 -20.48 -6.10 10.09
C ARG A 313 -19.49 -7.20 9.76
N LEU A 314 -18.45 -7.35 10.57
CA LEU A 314 -17.33 -8.27 10.30
C LEU A 314 -17.42 -9.59 11.03
N GLY A 315 -18.24 -9.74 12.07
CA GLY A 315 -18.42 -11.02 12.74
C GLY A 315 -18.69 -10.88 14.24
N PRO A 316 -19.23 -11.94 14.87
CA PRO A 316 -19.84 -11.86 16.20
C PRO A 316 -18.86 -11.55 17.34
N LYS A 317 -17.55 -11.61 17.09
CA LYS A 317 -16.50 -11.27 18.05
C LYS A 317 -15.35 -10.53 17.39
N VAL A 318 -14.65 -9.73 18.19
CA VAL A 318 -13.36 -9.15 17.81
C VAL A 318 -12.31 -10.27 17.75
N PRO A 319 -11.49 -10.35 16.68
CA PRO A 319 -10.42 -11.33 16.61
C PRO A 319 -9.45 -11.24 17.78
N GLU A 320 -8.98 -12.38 18.25
CA GLU A 320 -8.11 -12.47 19.43
C GLU A 320 -6.67 -12.15 19.03
N THR A 321 -6.24 -12.70 17.89
CA THR A 321 -4.88 -12.60 17.36
C THR A 321 -4.81 -11.84 16.05
N PHE A 322 -3.72 -11.10 15.89
CA PHE A 322 -3.38 -10.40 14.65
C PHE A 322 -1.87 -10.47 14.42
N VAL A 323 -1.48 -10.45 13.16
CA VAL A 323 -0.13 -10.01 12.77
C VAL A 323 -0.18 -8.55 12.31
N VAL A 324 0.90 -7.80 12.48
CA VAL A 324 0.91 -6.33 12.32
C VAL A 324 1.71 -5.94 11.07
N GLY A 325 1.03 -5.45 10.02
CA GLY A 325 1.67 -5.12 8.74
C GLY A 325 2.19 -3.69 8.60
N VAL A 326 2.31 -2.95 9.70
CA VAL A 326 2.86 -1.59 9.72
C VAL A 326 3.81 -1.40 10.90
N PRO A 327 4.78 -0.47 10.80
CA PRO A 327 5.66 -0.16 11.93
C PRO A 327 4.91 0.26 13.20
N ALA A 328 5.51 0.01 14.36
CA ALA A 328 4.93 0.28 15.67
C ALA A 328 4.57 1.77 15.91
N HIS A 329 5.18 2.70 15.17
CA HIS A 329 4.88 4.13 15.27
C HIS A 329 3.62 4.57 14.51
N VAL A 330 2.94 3.67 13.80
CA VAL A 330 1.65 3.91 13.15
C VAL A 330 0.53 3.69 14.17
N ASP A 331 0.46 4.60 15.15
CA ASP A 331 -0.38 4.46 16.34
C ASP A 331 -1.74 5.18 16.26
N GLY A 332 -1.90 6.06 15.26
CA GLY A 332 -3.11 6.85 14.99
C GLY A 332 -3.43 7.91 16.04
N ARG A 333 -2.51 8.25 16.95
CA ARG A 333 -2.77 9.15 18.09
C ARG A 333 -3.37 10.49 17.70
N MET A 334 -2.93 11.06 16.57
CA MET A 334 -3.36 12.39 16.16
C MET A 334 -4.82 12.44 15.71
N ILE A 335 -5.45 11.30 15.40
CA ILE A 335 -6.89 11.26 15.09
C ILE A 335 -7.68 11.68 16.33
N GLY A 336 -7.36 11.11 17.49
CA GLY A 336 -7.99 11.49 18.76
C GLY A 336 -7.62 12.90 19.22
N ILE A 337 -6.36 13.32 19.03
CA ILE A 337 -5.93 14.69 19.37
C ILE A 337 -6.66 15.74 18.51
N ALA A 338 -6.83 15.48 17.20
CA ALA A 338 -7.59 16.35 16.32
C ALA A 338 -9.07 16.43 16.73
N GLU A 339 -9.68 15.29 17.07
CA GLU A 339 -11.06 15.26 17.57
C GLU A 339 -11.23 16.06 18.87
N GLN A 340 -10.30 15.91 19.82
CA GLN A 340 -10.30 16.68 21.07
C GLN A 340 -10.17 18.19 20.83
N ALA A 341 -9.47 18.61 19.77
CA ALA A 341 -9.39 20.01 19.36
C ALA A 341 -10.68 20.52 18.68
N GLY A 342 -11.62 19.63 18.32
CA GLY A 342 -12.90 19.96 17.68
C GLY A 342 -13.04 19.50 16.23
N ALA A 343 -12.11 18.71 15.70
CA ALA A 343 -12.25 18.10 14.37
C ALA A 343 -13.37 17.06 14.34
N ASN A 344 -14.12 16.99 13.24
CA ASN A 344 -15.05 15.90 13.01
C ASN A 344 -14.30 14.65 12.55
N VAL A 345 -14.53 13.51 13.21
CA VAL A 345 -13.97 12.21 12.83
C VAL A 345 -15.10 11.26 12.52
N ILE A 346 -15.09 10.72 11.31
CA ILE A 346 -16.20 9.91 10.79
C ILE A 346 -15.70 8.51 10.38
N ASN A 347 -16.65 7.58 10.27
CA ASN A 347 -16.42 6.24 9.70
C ASN A 347 -15.31 5.41 10.39
N ARG A 348 -15.12 5.58 11.71
CA ARG A 348 -14.10 4.87 12.51
C ARG A 348 -14.16 3.34 12.36
N ASP A 349 -15.36 2.83 12.11
CA ASP A 349 -15.66 1.41 11.94
C ASP A 349 -15.22 0.86 10.55
N ARG A 350 -14.86 1.74 9.60
CA ARG A 350 -14.39 1.33 8.28
C ARG A 350 -12.90 1.06 8.32
N MET A 351 -12.56 -0.23 8.38
CA MET A 351 -11.19 -0.73 8.42
C MET A 351 -10.89 -1.65 7.25
N TRP A 352 -9.61 -1.71 6.88
CA TRP A 352 -9.11 -2.58 5.82
C TRP A 352 -7.94 -3.43 6.35
N HIS A 353 -8.22 -4.71 6.52
CA HIS A 353 -7.31 -5.72 7.05
C HIS A 353 -7.23 -6.88 6.08
N TYR A 354 -6.03 -7.42 5.91
CA TYR A 354 -5.82 -8.51 4.99
C TYR A 354 -6.02 -9.85 5.69
N THR A 355 -6.47 -10.85 4.93
CA THR A 355 -6.74 -12.20 5.43
C THR A 355 -5.61 -13.16 5.09
N GLU A 356 -4.65 -12.74 4.26
CA GLU A 356 -3.49 -13.54 3.83
C GLU A 356 -2.21 -13.16 4.60
N GLY A 357 -2.30 -12.98 5.92
CA GLY A 357 -1.18 -12.58 6.77
C GLY A 357 -0.29 -13.75 7.21
N LEU A 358 1.03 -13.53 7.21
CA LEU A 358 2.04 -14.45 7.76
C LEU A 358 2.76 -13.79 8.93
N GLN A 359 3.09 -14.57 9.95
CA GLN A 359 4.06 -14.12 10.95
C GLN A 359 5.45 -14.07 10.31
N ASN A 360 6.11 -12.90 10.34
CA ASN A 360 7.43 -12.75 9.77
C ASN A 360 8.46 -13.56 10.59
N TRP A 361 9.20 -14.43 9.91
CA TRP A 361 10.27 -15.24 10.52
C TRP A 361 11.49 -14.39 10.92
N ASN A 362 11.66 -13.22 10.29
CA ASN A 362 12.71 -12.24 10.59
C ASN A 362 12.07 -10.86 10.81
N PRO A 363 11.43 -10.64 11.97
CA PRO A 363 10.65 -9.43 12.23
C PRO A 363 11.52 -8.18 12.32
N ILE A 364 10.95 -7.03 11.96
CA ILE A 364 11.60 -5.71 12.04
C ILE A 364 10.97 -4.90 13.18
N TRP A 365 9.65 -5.01 13.33
CA TRP A 365 8.87 -4.48 14.45
C TRP A 365 8.16 -5.61 15.22
N PRO A 366 7.63 -5.34 16.43
CA PRO A 366 6.84 -6.32 17.18
C PRO A 366 5.66 -6.84 16.36
N ASP A 367 5.41 -8.16 16.44
CA ASP A 367 4.34 -8.86 15.71
C ASP A 367 4.35 -8.62 14.19
N HIS A 368 5.51 -8.32 13.61
CA HIS A 368 5.65 -8.02 12.18
C HIS A 368 4.98 -9.09 11.31
N GLY A 369 3.90 -8.67 10.65
CA GLY A 369 3.15 -9.45 9.69
C GLY A 369 3.51 -9.10 8.25
N ILE A 370 3.55 -10.11 7.38
CA ILE A 370 3.72 -9.95 5.94
C ILE A 370 2.45 -10.42 5.24
N ARG A 371 1.87 -9.60 4.36
CA ARG A 371 0.75 -10.04 3.52
C ARG A 371 1.29 -10.85 2.35
N VAL A 372 0.74 -12.04 2.12
CA VAL A 372 0.84 -12.71 0.84
C VAL A 372 -0.08 -11.99 -0.13
N LEU A 373 0.45 -11.55 -1.27
CA LEU A 373 -0.35 -11.32 -2.46
C LEU A 373 -0.44 -12.70 -3.12
N PRO A 374 -1.61 -13.36 -3.14
CA PRO A 374 -1.76 -14.62 -3.84
C PRO A 374 -2.19 -14.41 -5.29
N ALA A 375 -2.33 -15.52 -6.02
CA ALA A 375 -3.19 -15.62 -7.20
C ALA A 375 -4.20 -16.75 -6.94
N PRO A 376 -5.19 -16.96 -7.84
CA PRO A 376 -6.40 -17.69 -7.47
C PRO A 376 -6.24 -19.21 -7.34
N SER A 377 -5.05 -19.80 -7.51
CA SER A 377 -4.92 -21.25 -7.62
C SER A 377 -4.88 -22.02 -6.29
N SER A 378 -4.50 -21.39 -5.18
CA SER A 378 -4.46 -22.06 -3.87
C SER A 378 -5.88 -22.45 -3.41
N LEU A 379 -6.07 -23.67 -2.89
CA LEU A 379 -7.32 -24.04 -2.24
C LEU A 379 -7.41 -23.31 -0.90
N TRP A 380 -8.49 -22.57 -0.65
CA TRP A 380 -8.69 -21.82 0.59
C TRP A 380 -9.75 -22.51 1.46
N LEU A 381 -9.34 -22.94 2.64
CA LEU A 381 -10.20 -23.53 3.67
C LEU A 381 -10.31 -22.59 4.87
N ASP A 382 -11.44 -22.59 5.56
CA ASP A 382 -11.55 -21.98 6.89
C ASP A 382 -10.82 -22.82 7.95
N ALA A 383 -10.81 -22.33 9.19
CA ALA A 383 -10.22 -23.06 10.31
C ALA A 383 -10.86 -24.45 10.53
N THR A 384 -12.10 -24.68 10.09
CA THR A 384 -12.81 -25.96 10.24
C THR A 384 -12.53 -26.95 9.10
N GLY A 385 -11.74 -26.56 8.10
CA GLY A 385 -11.41 -27.37 6.94
C GLY A 385 -12.43 -27.29 5.80
N LYS A 386 -13.43 -26.40 5.91
CA LYS A 386 -14.40 -26.19 4.84
C LYS A 386 -13.85 -25.21 3.82
N ARG A 387 -14.00 -25.53 2.54
CA ARG A 387 -13.64 -24.61 1.47
C ARG A 387 -14.48 -23.34 1.56
N LEU A 388 -13.82 -22.20 1.42
CA LEU A 388 -14.50 -20.91 1.37
C LEU A 388 -15.50 -20.89 0.19
N PRO A 389 -16.70 -20.30 0.37
CA PRO A 389 -17.73 -20.28 -0.66
C PRO A 389 -17.32 -19.38 -1.83
N PRO A 390 -17.78 -19.64 -3.07
CA PRO A 390 -17.64 -18.69 -4.18
C PRO A 390 -18.23 -17.31 -3.81
N PHE A 391 -17.59 -16.18 -4.07
CA PHE A 391 -16.31 -15.89 -4.76
C PHE A 391 -15.15 -15.55 -3.77
N LEU A 392 -15.10 -16.19 -2.61
CA LEU A 392 -14.07 -15.95 -1.59
C LEU A 392 -12.81 -16.77 -1.87
N PHE A 393 -12.17 -16.48 -3.00
CA PHE A 393 -10.94 -17.13 -3.46
C PHE A 393 -9.72 -16.24 -3.23
N PRO A 394 -8.50 -16.80 -3.22
CA PRO A 394 -7.29 -16.01 -3.03
C PRO A 394 -7.18 -14.88 -4.07
N GLY A 395 -7.01 -13.64 -3.61
CA GLY A 395 -6.93 -12.46 -4.48
C GLY A 395 -8.25 -12.13 -5.20
N ALA A 396 -9.39 -12.35 -4.55
CA ALA A 396 -10.72 -11.95 -5.02
C ALA A 396 -11.27 -10.77 -4.23
N ASP A 397 -11.92 -11.02 -3.08
CA ASP A 397 -12.56 -10.01 -2.23
C ASP A 397 -12.06 -10.14 -0.78
N THR A 398 -11.14 -9.28 -0.40
CA THR A 398 -10.49 -9.32 0.92
C THR A 398 -11.50 -9.17 2.06
N LEU A 399 -12.42 -8.20 1.97
CA LEU A 399 -13.29 -7.85 3.10
C LEU A 399 -14.43 -8.86 3.27
N ALA A 400 -14.99 -9.35 2.17
CA ALA A 400 -15.96 -10.44 2.23
C ALA A 400 -15.32 -11.71 2.79
N THR A 401 -14.05 -11.97 2.46
CA THR A 401 -13.29 -13.08 3.04
C THR A 401 -13.03 -12.86 4.53
N LEU A 402 -12.68 -11.65 4.95
CA LEU A 402 -12.51 -11.30 6.37
C LEU A 402 -13.80 -11.56 7.15
N LYS A 403 -14.93 -11.09 6.62
CA LYS A 403 -16.25 -11.31 7.22
C LYS A 403 -16.57 -12.79 7.37
N TYR A 404 -16.28 -13.60 6.36
CA TYR A 404 -16.51 -15.04 6.42
C TYR A 404 -15.62 -15.73 7.46
N ILE A 405 -14.31 -15.43 7.48
CA ILE A 405 -13.39 -16.02 8.46
C ILE A 405 -13.86 -15.70 9.88
N CYS A 406 -14.13 -14.43 10.18
CA CYS A 406 -14.61 -14.01 11.49
C CYS A 406 -15.97 -14.62 11.86
N SER A 407 -16.88 -14.85 10.90
CA SER A 407 -18.18 -15.48 11.18
C SER A 407 -18.07 -16.95 11.57
N THR A 408 -16.95 -17.63 11.25
CA THR A 408 -16.68 -19.00 11.71
C THR A 408 -16.32 -19.06 13.20
N GLY A 409 -16.07 -17.92 13.84
CA GLY A 409 -15.59 -17.85 15.23
C GLY A 409 -14.07 -18.02 15.37
N TYR A 410 -13.32 -18.06 14.26
CA TYR A 410 -11.86 -18.14 14.23
C TYR A 410 -11.26 -16.91 13.55
N ASP A 411 -9.96 -16.69 13.75
CA ASP A 411 -9.18 -15.55 13.23
C ASP A 411 -8.01 -16.00 12.32
N TYR A 412 -8.15 -17.20 11.76
CA TYR A 412 -7.22 -17.75 10.78
C TYR A 412 -7.94 -18.65 9.78
N SER A 413 -7.24 -18.97 8.70
CA SER A 413 -7.69 -19.87 7.64
C SER A 413 -6.50 -20.64 7.07
N TRP A 414 -6.72 -21.52 6.09
CA TRP A 414 -5.69 -22.36 5.49
C TRP A 414 -5.65 -22.18 3.98
N PHE A 415 -4.47 -21.94 3.44
CA PHE A 415 -4.20 -22.30 2.05
C PHE A 415 -3.66 -23.72 1.99
N ILE A 416 -4.11 -24.50 1.01
CA ILE A 416 -3.47 -25.72 0.53
C ILE A 416 -3.06 -25.50 -0.92
N LEU A 417 -1.80 -25.76 -1.22
CA LEU A 417 -1.18 -25.56 -2.53
C LEU A 417 0.03 -26.50 -2.69
N ASP A 418 0.71 -26.39 -3.82
CA ASP A 418 1.92 -27.14 -4.13
C ASP A 418 3.09 -26.22 -4.49
N GLN A 419 4.26 -26.81 -4.73
CA GLN A 419 5.48 -26.11 -5.07
C GLN A 419 5.37 -25.29 -6.37
N SER A 420 4.59 -25.74 -7.35
CA SER A 420 4.41 -25.04 -8.63
C SER A 420 3.54 -23.79 -8.46
N ILE A 421 2.50 -23.86 -7.63
CA ILE A 421 1.66 -22.72 -7.28
C ILE A 421 2.46 -21.73 -6.43
N ILE A 422 3.08 -22.14 -5.33
CA ILE A 422 3.74 -21.19 -4.42
C ILE A 422 4.89 -20.45 -5.12
N ALA A 423 5.63 -21.14 -5.98
CA ALA A 423 6.77 -20.56 -6.70
C ALA A 423 6.37 -19.38 -7.60
N ARG A 424 5.13 -19.37 -8.07
CA ARG A 424 4.63 -18.43 -9.06
C ARG A 424 3.64 -17.43 -8.49
N GLU A 425 2.78 -17.90 -7.60
CA GLU A 425 1.63 -17.16 -7.11
C GLU A 425 1.87 -16.51 -5.75
N PHE A 426 2.87 -16.92 -4.97
CA PHE A 426 3.19 -16.18 -3.74
C PHE A 426 4.12 -15.01 -4.07
N ALA A 427 3.57 -13.80 -3.95
CA ALA A 427 4.37 -12.59 -3.83
C ALA A 427 4.19 -12.06 -2.41
N LEU A 428 5.28 -11.66 -1.77
CA LEU A 428 5.23 -11.09 -0.42
C LEU A 428 5.13 -9.57 -0.51
N SER A 429 4.19 -8.97 0.21
CA SER A 429 4.11 -7.52 0.34
C SER A 429 5.33 -7.01 1.10
N GLY A 430 5.77 -5.78 0.83
CA GLY A 430 6.93 -5.19 1.50
C GLY A 430 8.02 -4.85 0.50
N SER A 431 8.63 -3.67 0.62
CA SER A 431 9.82 -3.34 -0.19
C SER A 431 11.01 -4.22 0.20
N GLU A 432 11.13 -4.57 1.47
CA GLU A 432 12.14 -5.47 2.02
C GLU A 432 12.02 -6.92 1.51
N GLN A 433 10.83 -7.34 1.11
CA GLN A 433 10.59 -8.67 0.54
C GLN A 433 10.76 -8.72 -0.99
N ASN A 434 11.01 -7.58 -1.64
CA ASN A 434 11.17 -7.49 -3.10
C ASN A 434 12.50 -6.80 -3.47
N PRO A 435 13.66 -7.36 -3.03
CA PRO A 435 14.96 -6.74 -3.27
C PRO A 435 15.30 -6.58 -4.76
N ASP A 436 14.70 -7.40 -5.62
CA ASP A 436 14.79 -7.31 -7.07
C ASP A 436 14.19 -6.01 -7.61
N VAL A 437 12.96 -5.67 -7.18
CA VAL A 437 12.27 -4.45 -7.63
C VAL A 437 12.77 -3.23 -6.87
N THR A 438 12.96 -3.34 -5.56
CA THR A 438 13.42 -2.26 -4.69
C THR A 438 14.86 -1.86 -4.99
N GLY A 439 15.74 -2.84 -5.19
CA GLY A 439 17.12 -2.62 -5.63
C GLY A 439 17.27 -2.31 -7.11
N LYS A 440 16.16 -2.22 -7.86
CA LYS A 440 16.13 -1.95 -9.30
C LYS A 440 17.02 -2.91 -10.11
N SER A 441 17.02 -4.19 -9.71
CA SER A 441 17.86 -5.24 -10.29
C SER A 441 17.09 -6.04 -11.34
N VAL A 442 17.34 -5.73 -12.61
CA VAL A 442 16.75 -6.43 -13.75
C VAL A 442 17.10 -7.91 -13.76
N TRP A 443 18.34 -8.24 -13.38
CA TRP A 443 18.82 -9.62 -13.39
C TRP A 443 18.08 -10.47 -12.35
N GLN A 444 17.91 -9.96 -11.13
CA GLN A 444 17.14 -10.65 -10.09
C GLN A 444 15.66 -10.79 -10.48
N LEU A 445 15.08 -9.75 -11.11
CA LEU A 445 13.70 -9.81 -11.62
C LEU A 445 13.52 -10.91 -12.67
N LEU A 446 14.52 -11.16 -13.52
CA LEU A 446 14.47 -12.24 -14.51
C LEU A 446 14.58 -13.62 -13.86
N THR A 447 15.44 -13.79 -12.86
CA THR A 447 15.53 -15.06 -12.10
C THR A 447 14.21 -15.41 -11.42
N ARG A 448 13.44 -14.41 -10.96
CA ARG A 448 12.11 -14.58 -10.38
C ARG A 448 11.09 -15.16 -11.36
N VAL A 449 11.13 -14.77 -12.63
CA VAL A 449 10.18 -15.22 -13.65
C VAL A 449 10.44 -16.66 -14.10
N PHE A 450 11.69 -17.12 -14.05
CA PHE A 450 12.09 -18.45 -14.53
C PHE A 450 12.38 -19.48 -13.43
N GLY A 451 12.38 -19.07 -12.16
CA GLY A 451 12.67 -19.95 -11.03
C GLY A 451 11.52 -20.92 -10.71
N LYS A 452 11.82 -22.21 -10.58
CA LYS A 452 10.84 -23.24 -10.17
C LYS A 452 10.56 -23.29 -8.66
N LYS A 453 11.38 -22.62 -7.84
CA LYS A 453 11.31 -22.64 -6.36
C LYS A 453 10.70 -21.39 -5.73
N GLY A 454 10.31 -20.41 -6.56
CA GLY A 454 9.88 -19.09 -6.09
C GLY A 454 11.03 -18.19 -5.69
N THR A 455 10.70 -16.99 -5.21
CA THR A 455 11.70 -16.02 -4.77
C THR A 455 12.42 -16.49 -3.50
N VAL A 456 13.63 -16.00 -3.26
CA VAL A 456 14.40 -16.33 -2.05
C VAL A 456 13.59 -16.02 -0.76
N PRO A 457 12.89 -14.86 -0.65
CA PRO A 457 11.99 -14.62 0.46
C PRO A 457 10.92 -15.70 0.66
N VAL A 458 10.23 -16.14 -0.40
CA VAL A 458 9.21 -17.20 -0.32
C VAL A 458 9.82 -18.54 0.10
N GLN A 459 11.03 -18.86 -0.37
CA GLN A 459 11.76 -20.05 0.07
C GLN A 459 12.14 -19.97 1.56
N ASN A 460 12.55 -18.80 2.05
CA ASN A 460 12.86 -18.60 3.46
C ASN A 460 11.61 -18.76 4.35
N PHE A 461 10.46 -18.27 3.91
CA PHE A 461 9.19 -18.49 4.62
C PHE A 461 8.80 -19.98 4.66
N GLN A 462 8.97 -20.72 3.55
CA GLN A 462 8.75 -22.18 3.58
C GLN A 462 9.68 -22.90 4.55
N LYS A 463 10.92 -22.42 4.71
CA LYS A 463 11.94 -23.05 5.57
C LYS A 463 11.82 -22.67 7.04
N HIS A 464 11.47 -21.42 7.34
CA HIS A 464 11.58 -20.82 8.67
C HIS A 464 10.24 -20.29 9.21
N GLY A 465 9.22 -20.16 8.36
CA GLY A 465 7.93 -19.62 8.74
C GLY A 465 7.15 -20.58 9.63
N LYS A 466 6.69 -20.08 10.78
CA LYS A 466 5.91 -20.88 11.75
C LYS A 466 4.55 -21.32 11.23
N ASP A 467 4.02 -20.62 10.23
CA ASP A 467 2.71 -20.89 9.65
C ASP A 467 2.74 -21.93 8.50
N PHE A 468 3.91 -22.48 8.15
CA PHE A 468 4.09 -23.36 7.01
C PHE A 468 4.17 -24.83 7.42
N VAL A 469 3.45 -25.68 6.69
CA VAL A 469 3.57 -27.15 6.72
C VAL A 469 3.90 -27.61 5.31
N VAL A 470 5.05 -28.25 5.14
CA VAL A 470 5.51 -28.77 3.83
C VAL A 470 5.70 -30.28 3.95
N ARG A 471 5.00 -31.06 3.12
CA ARG A 471 4.98 -32.54 3.17
C ARG A 471 4.82 -33.14 1.77
N ASP A 472 5.23 -34.39 1.61
CA ASP A 472 5.17 -35.09 0.32
C ASP A 472 3.82 -35.76 0.04
N ASN A 473 2.96 -35.87 1.06
CA ASN A 473 1.62 -36.47 0.97
C ASN A 473 0.59 -35.73 1.83
N LEU A 474 -0.68 -36.00 1.56
CA LEU A 474 -1.80 -35.28 2.17
C LEU A 474 -2.02 -35.67 3.63
N GLU A 475 -1.80 -36.95 3.98
CA GLU A 475 -1.91 -37.48 5.34
C GLU A 475 -1.02 -36.69 6.32
N GLU A 476 0.27 -36.61 6.00
CA GLU A 476 1.24 -35.88 6.80
C GLU A 476 0.99 -34.37 6.78
N LEU A 477 0.47 -33.84 5.67
CA LEU A 477 0.12 -32.42 5.55
C LEU A 477 -0.99 -32.06 6.55
N VAL A 478 -2.09 -32.83 6.54
CA VAL A 478 -3.23 -32.62 7.44
C VAL A 478 -2.82 -32.86 8.89
N GLN A 479 -1.95 -33.85 9.16
CA GLN A 479 -1.37 -34.03 10.48
C GLN A 479 -0.62 -32.76 10.96
N GLY A 480 0.24 -32.19 10.12
CA GLY A 480 0.97 -30.97 10.45
C GLY A 480 0.06 -29.74 10.58
N MET A 481 -1.01 -29.64 9.78
CA MET A 481 -2.04 -28.60 9.97
C MET A 481 -2.69 -28.74 11.35
N ASN A 482 -3.07 -29.96 11.74
CA ASN A 482 -3.64 -30.25 13.06
C ASN A 482 -2.68 -29.99 14.22
N GLU A 483 -1.37 -30.20 14.02
CA GLU A 483 -0.34 -29.80 14.98
C GLU A 483 -0.36 -28.29 15.24
N LEU A 484 -0.38 -27.47 14.18
CA LEU A 484 -0.41 -26.00 14.31
C LEU A 484 -1.74 -25.48 14.85
N GLN A 485 -2.88 -26.13 14.57
CA GLN A 485 -4.17 -25.68 15.11
C GLN A 485 -4.29 -25.85 16.62
N ARG A 486 -3.66 -26.89 17.20
CA ARG A 486 -3.66 -27.10 18.65
C ARG A 486 -3.07 -25.91 19.41
N GLU A 487 -2.11 -25.19 18.81
CA GLU A 487 -1.54 -23.97 19.40
C GLU A 487 -2.57 -22.88 19.67
N ARG A 488 -3.67 -22.85 18.90
CA ARG A 488 -4.75 -21.86 19.00
C ARG A 488 -6.08 -22.44 19.47
N GLY A 489 -6.09 -23.67 19.98
CA GLY A 489 -7.33 -24.37 20.34
C GLY A 489 -8.27 -24.57 19.15
N GLY A 490 -7.74 -24.66 17.93
CA GLY A 490 -8.50 -24.86 16.70
C GLY A 490 -9.10 -26.27 16.59
N PRO A 491 -10.09 -26.46 15.69
CA PRO A 491 -10.76 -27.75 15.51
C PRO A 491 -9.83 -28.75 14.84
N VAL A 492 -10.07 -30.05 15.05
CA VAL A 492 -9.34 -31.11 14.35
C VAL A 492 -9.90 -31.25 12.93
N LEU A 493 -9.01 -31.11 11.94
CA LEU A 493 -9.33 -31.30 10.53
C LEU A 493 -9.44 -32.79 10.21
N ASP A 494 -10.48 -33.12 9.45
CA ASP A 494 -10.71 -34.45 8.92
C ASP A 494 -10.01 -34.65 7.57
N LEU A 495 -9.14 -35.66 7.49
CA LEU A 495 -8.37 -35.97 6.29
C LEU A 495 -9.28 -36.35 5.12
N ALA A 496 -10.34 -37.13 5.37
CA ALA A 496 -11.22 -37.61 4.30
C ALA A 496 -11.99 -36.45 3.65
N ALA A 497 -12.53 -35.52 4.46
CA ALA A 497 -13.22 -34.33 3.97
C ALA A 497 -12.30 -33.38 3.19
N ILE A 498 -11.05 -33.20 3.63
CA ILE A 498 -10.07 -32.38 2.89
C ILE A 498 -9.71 -33.06 1.56
N ARG A 499 -9.47 -34.38 1.58
CA ARG A 499 -9.19 -35.16 0.37
C ARG A 499 -10.32 -35.04 -0.65
N GLU A 500 -11.56 -35.27 -0.22
CA GLU A 500 -12.74 -35.13 -1.07
C GLU A 500 -12.82 -33.71 -1.69
N THR A 501 -12.60 -32.67 -0.88
CA THR A 501 -12.59 -31.28 -1.35
C THR A 501 -11.53 -31.04 -2.44
N ILE A 502 -10.32 -31.57 -2.26
CA ILE A 502 -9.23 -31.45 -3.24
C ILE A 502 -9.58 -32.23 -4.52
N GLU A 503 -10.08 -33.46 -4.42
CA GLU A 503 -10.43 -34.29 -5.57
C GLU A 503 -11.58 -33.69 -6.39
N ILE A 504 -12.61 -33.12 -5.73
CA ILE A 504 -13.71 -32.40 -6.40
C ILE A 504 -13.17 -31.19 -7.17
N ARG A 505 -12.29 -30.39 -6.56
CA ARG A 505 -11.63 -29.25 -7.22
C ARG A 505 -10.77 -29.71 -8.39
N ASP A 506 -9.92 -30.72 -8.18
CA ASP A 506 -8.94 -31.19 -9.16
C ASP A 506 -9.62 -31.79 -10.40
N GLY A 507 -10.75 -32.48 -10.23
CA GLY A 507 -11.57 -32.97 -11.34
C GLY A 507 -12.11 -31.86 -12.26
N GLN A 508 -12.12 -30.61 -11.81
CA GLN A 508 -12.55 -29.45 -12.62
C GLN A 508 -11.52 -29.03 -13.68
N PHE A 509 -10.32 -29.59 -13.64
CA PHE A 509 -9.26 -29.30 -14.61
C PHE A 509 -9.06 -30.43 -15.64
N ASP A 510 -9.84 -31.51 -15.57
CA ASP A 510 -9.82 -32.61 -16.54
C ASP A 510 -10.49 -32.25 -17.88
N ASN A 511 -11.28 -31.16 -17.91
CA ASN A 511 -11.98 -30.68 -19.08
C ASN A 511 -11.75 -29.18 -19.30
N ALA A 512 -11.91 -28.72 -20.54
CA ALA A 512 -11.82 -27.30 -20.87
C ALA A 512 -12.99 -26.49 -20.26
N TYR A 513 -14.16 -27.12 -20.11
CA TYR A 513 -15.33 -26.54 -19.45
C TYR A 513 -15.36 -26.94 -17.97
N SER A 514 -15.71 -25.98 -17.10
CA SER A 514 -15.88 -26.19 -15.66
C SER A 514 -17.03 -25.35 -15.14
N LYS A 515 -17.71 -25.86 -14.10
CA LYS A 515 -18.73 -25.14 -13.33
C LYS A 515 -18.22 -24.62 -11.98
N ASP A 516 -16.98 -24.93 -11.63
CA ASP A 516 -16.37 -24.46 -10.39
C ASP A 516 -15.88 -23.03 -10.55
N ALA A 517 -16.36 -22.14 -9.70
CA ALA A 517 -16.10 -20.71 -9.81
C ALA A 517 -14.60 -20.37 -9.63
N GLN A 518 -13.84 -21.16 -8.86
CA GLN A 518 -12.39 -20.94 -8.74
C GLN A 518 -11.66 -21.35 -10.01
N ALA A 519 -12.00 -22.51 -10.58
CA ALA A 519 -11.45 -22.96 -11.87
C ALA A 519 -11.78 -21.96 -12.99
N MET A 520 -13.00 -21.44 -13.03
CA MET A 520 -13.41 -20.35 -13.93
C MET A 520 -12.57 -19.09 -13.70
N LEU A 521 -12.33 -18.68 -12.44
CA LEU A 521 -11.52 -17.50 -12.12
C LEU A 521 -10.06 -17.67 -12.55
N ILE A 522 -9.46 -18.84 -12.31
CA ILE A 522 -8.09 -19.16 -12.74
C ILE A 522 -7.98 -19.07 -14.27
N ASN A 523 -8.92 -19.71 -14.98
CA ASN A 523 -8.93 -19.69 -16.45
C ASN A 523 -9.13 -18.26 -17.00
N ASN A 524 -10.06 -17.50 -16.41
CA ASN A 524 -10.31 -16.11 -16.79
C ASN A 524 -9.09 -15.22 -16.53
N GLY A 525 -8.46 -15.30 -15.36
CA GLY A 525 -7.26 -14.53 -15.05
C GLY A 525 -6.11 -14.82 -16.01
N ARG A 526 -6.02 -16.06 -16.51
CA ARG A 526 -5.03 -16.46 -17.52
C ARG A 526 -5.35 -15.98 -18.94
N THR A 527 -6.48 -15.33 -19.18
CA THR A 527 -6.72 -14.61 -20.45
C THR A 527 -5.87 -13.34 -20.51
N TYR A 528 -5.58 -12.73 -19.36
CA TYR A 528 -4.66 -11.60 -19.28
C TYR A 528 -3.21 -12.08 -19.42
N TRP A 529 -2.55 -11.66 -20.50
CA TRP A 529 -1.25 -12.20 -20.91
C TRP A 529 -0.16 -12.06 -19.82
N ALA A 530 -0.12 -10.94 -19.10
CA ALA A 530 0.89 -10.73 -18.07
C ALA A 530 0.70 -11.70 -16.90
N ASP A 531 -0.53 -11.88 -16.44
CA ASP A 531 -0.85 -12.84 -15.39
C ASP A 531 -0.59 -14.28 -15.85
N LYS A 532 -1.02 -14.63 -17.07
CA LYS A 532 -0.77 -15.95 -17.68
C LYS A 532 0.71 -16.32 -17.68
N ARG A 533 1.61 -15.35 -17.81
CA ARG A 533 3.06 -15.58 -17.93
C ARG A 533 3.81 -15.44 -16.61
N SER A 534 3.39 -14.55 -15.73
CA SER A 534 4.18 -14.18 -14.55
C SER A 534 3.51 -14.49 -13.21
N ARG A 535 2.17 -14.62 -13.18
CA ARG A 535 1.42 -14.56 -11.92
C ARG A 535 0.59 -15.79 -11.60
N ILE A 536 -0.15 -16.31 -12.58
CA ILE A 536 -1.07 -17.43 -12.37
C ILE A 536 -0.43 -18.70 -12.91
N ALA A 537 -0.40 -19.76 -12.11
CA ALA A 537 0.10 -21.07 -12.47
C ALA A 537 -0.75 -21.70 -13.59
N PRO A 538 -0.15 -22.51 -14.48
CA PRO A 538 -0.93 -23.39 -15.35
C PRO A 538 -1.83 -24.28 -14.48
N PRO A 539 -3.13 -24.44 -14.80
CA PRO A 539 -4.01 -25.30 -14.03
C PRO A 539 -3.49 -26.74 -14.02
N HIS A 540 -3.52 -27.37 -12.85
CA HIS A 540 -3.13 -28.75 -12.60
C HIS A 540 -3.81 -29.26 -11.31
N LYS A 541 -3.71 -30.57 -11.09
CA LYS A 541 -4.20 -31.23 -9.88
C LYS A 541 -3.23 -31.03 -8.72
N LEU A 542 -3.73 -30.64 -7.56
CA LEU A 542 -2.89 -30.42 -6.37
C LEU A 542 -2.19 -31.71 -5.92
N LEU A 543 -2.85 -32.87 -6.05
CA LEU A 543 -2.28 -34.15 -5.63
C LEU A 543 -1.30 -34.78 -6.64
N ASP A 544 -1.01 -34.10 -7.76
CA ASP A 544 0.02 -34.56 -8.69
C ASP A 544 1.42 -34.35 -8.12
N LYS A 545 2.12 -35.46 -7.85
CA LYS A 545 3.47 -35.47 -7.29
C LYS A 545 4.50 -34.74 -8.16
N ALA A 546 4.25 -34.58 -9.46
CA ALA A 546 5.12 -33.80 -10.34
C ALA A 546 5.19 -32.31 -9.97
N HIS A 547 4.17 -31.82 -9.26
CA HIS A 547 4.06 -30.43 -8.82
C HIS A 547 4.42 -30.21 -7.34
N GLY A 548 4.68 -31.29 -6.59
CA GLY A 548 4.96 -31.27 -5.16
C GLY A 548 6.31 -30.67 -4.75
N PRO A 549 6.60 -30.57 -3.44
CA PRO A 549 5.78 -31.06 -2.32
C PRO A 549 4.45 -30.31 -2.14
N LEU A 550 3.54 -30.89 -1.35
CA LEU A 550 2.34 -30.21 -0.86
C LEU A 550 2.69 -29.25 0.26
N ILE A 551 1.96 -28.13 0.30
CA ILE A 551 2.19 -27.03 1.21
C ILE A 551 0.84 -26.59 1.77
N ALA A 552 0.78 -26.48 3.10
CA ALA A 552 -0.32 -25.83 3.79
C ALA A 552 0.23 -24.60 4.53
N VAL A 553 -0.52 -23.51 4.49
CA VAL A 553 -0.11 -22.24 5.11
C VAL A 553 -1.26 -21.70 5.96
N ARG A 554 -1.02 -21.51 7.26
CA ARG A 554 -1.97 -20.86 8.17
C ARG A 554 -1.98 -19.37 7.87
N MET A 555 -3.07 -18.89 7.30
CA MET A 555 -3.27 -17.48 6.98
C MET A 555 -3.90 -16.76 8.16
N ASN A 556 -3.24 -15.69 8.61
CA ASN A 556 -3.63 -14.88 9.75
C ASN A 556 -4.32 -13.59 9.31
N LEU A 557 -5.18 -13.05 10.17
CA LEU A 557 -5.63 -11.67 10.00
C LEU A 557 -4.47 -10.69 10.23
N LEU A 558 -4.28 -9.77 9.29
CA LEU A 558 -3.21 -8.79 9.30
C LEU A 558 -3.78 -7.38 9.44
N THR A 559 -3.41 -6.69 10.52
CA THR A 559 -3.77 -5.28 10.70
C THR A 559 -3.02 -4.44 9.66
N ARG A 560 -3.72 -3.46 9.09
CA ARG A 560 -3.12 -2.65 8.03
C ARG A 560 -3.57 -1.21 8.00
N LYS A 561 -4.86 -0.95 7.71
CA LYS A 561 -5.36 0.38 7.40
C LYS A 561 -6.67 0.70 8.11
N THR A 562 -6.83 1.97 8.48
CA THR A 562 -8.15 2.59 8.66
C THR A 562 -8.59 3.30 7.39
N LEU A 563 -9.84 3.07 6.99
CA LEU A 563 -10.44 3.75 5.84
C LEU A 563 -11.17 5.03 6.28
N GLY A 564 -11.73 5.07 7.49
CA GLY A 564 -12.23 6.29 8.11
C GLY A 564 -11.13 7.18 8.68
N GLY A 565 -11.51 8.36 9.16
CA GLY A 565 -10.56 9.31 9.76
C GLY A 565 -11.13 10.72 9.91
N ILE A 566 -10.22 11.68 10.02
CA ILE A 566 -10.54 13.11 10.11
C ILE A 566 -11.24 13.56 8.82
N GLU A 567 -12.43 14.15 8.93
CA GLU A 567 -13.19 14.64 7.80
C GLU A 567 -12.54 15.90 7.21
N THR A 568 -12.43 15.97 5.89
CA THR A 568 -11.86 17.13 5.20
C THR A 568 -12.65 17.52 3.96
N ASN A 569 -12.71 18.81 3.64
CA ASN A 569 -13.14 19.25 2.31
C ASN A 569 -12.09 18.93 1.22
N LEU A 570 -12.32 19.30 -0.04
CA LEU A 570 -11.41 19.01 -1.17
C LEU A 570 -10.08 19.79 -1.14
N GLU A 571 -9.98 20.86 -0.35
CA GLU A 571 -8.72 21.56 -0.09
C GLU A 571 -7.94 20.94 1.09
N SER A 572 -8.38 19.78 1.58
CA SER A 572 -7.86 19.09 2.77
C SER A 572 -7.99 19.89 4.08
N ASN A 573 -8.80 20.94 4.10
CA ASN A 573 -9.14 21.64 5.34
C ASN A 573 -10.07 20.75 6.18
N VAL A 574 -9.78 20.65 7.47
CA VAL A 574 -10.54 19.80 8.40
C VAL A 574 -11.93 20.38 8.61
N MET A 575 -12.93 19.52 8.70
CA MET A 575 -14.31 19.91 9.00
C MET A 575 -14.60 19.80 10.49
N LYS A 576 -15.46 20.68 11.00
CA LYS A 576 -16.10 20.58 12.31
C LYS A 576 -17.42 19.82 12.20
N ALA A 577 -17.97 19.37 13.33
CA ALA A 577 -19.20 18.57 13.36
C ALA A 577 -20.46 19.32 12.88
N ASP A 578 -20.42 20.65 12.88
CA ASP A 578 -21.45 21.55 12.35
C ASP A 578 -21.36 21.73 10.82
N GLY A 579 -20.33 21.18 10.18
CA GLY A 579 -20.07 21.30 8.74
C GLY A 579 -19.24 22.51 8.34
N GLU A 580 -18.82 23.35 9.29
CA GLU A 580 -17.90 24.46 9.02
C GLU A 580 -16.45 23.99 8.89
N LYS A 581 -15.65 24.82 8.24
CA LYS A 581 -14.20 24.65 8.17
C LYS A 581 -13.59 24.83 9.57
N PHE A 582 -12.61 24.00 9.91
CA PHE A 582 -11.74 24.22 11.03
C PHE A 582 -10.61 25.17 10.59
N PRO A 583 -10.61 26.45 11.02
CA PRO A 583 -9.66 27.42 10.51
C PRO A 583 -8.22 27.03 10.89
N GLY A 584 -7.32 27.06 9.92
CA GLY A 584 -5.90 26.73 10.12
C GLY A 584 -5.57 25.25 10.33
N LEU A 585 -6.55 24.34 10.35
CA LEU A 585 -6.32 22.91 10.54
C LEU A 585 -6.59 22.11 9.25
N TYR A 586 -5.63 21.28 8.87
CA TYR A 586 -5.66 20.44 7.67
C TYR A 586 -5.33 18.99 8.01
N ALA A 587 -5.78 18.05 7.19
CA ALA A 587 -5.41 16.65 7.34
C ALA A 587 -5.26 15.96 5.98
N ALA A 588 -4.35 14.98 5.89
CA ALA A 588 -4.11 14.23 4.67
C ALA A 588 -3.55 12.82 4.94
N GLY A 589 -3.61 11.98 3.91
CA GLY A 589 -3.23 10.57 4.00
C GLY A 589 -4.18 9.78 4.89
N GLU A 590 -3.70 8.66 5.44
CA GLU A 590 -4.52 7.72 6.20
C GLU A 590 -5.19 8.34 7.45
N ALA A 591 -4.60 9.38 8.05
CA ALA A 591 -5.20 10.10 9.18
C ALA A 591 -6.55 10.76 8.81
N ALA A 592 -6.72 11.12 7.53
CA ALA A 592 -7.94 11.69 6.97
C ALA A 592 -8.76 10.65 6.17
N GLY A 593 -8.55 9.35 6.40
CA GLY A 593 -9.17 8.31 5.57
C GLY A 593 -8.73 8.37 4.09
N PHE A 594 -7.49 8.83 3.85
CA PHE A 594 -6.93 9.17 2.53
C PHE A 594 -7.60 10.38 1.83
N GLY A 595 -8.47 11.08 2.56
CA GLY A 595 -9.27 12.23 2.15
C GLY A 595 -10.72 12.08 2.63
N GLY A 596 -11.32 13.19 3.05
CA GLY A 596 -12.75 13.25 3.36
C GLY A 596 -13.21 12.43 4.56
N GLY A 597 -12.30 11.81 5.31
CA GLY A 597 -12.67 10.89 6.39
C GLY A 597 -13.24 9.56 5.88
N GLY A 598 -12.96 9.16 4.64
CA GLY A 598 -13.54 7.91 4.12
C GLY A 598 -13.50 7.65 2.62
N VAL A 599 -12.56 8.19 1.83
CA VAL A 599 -12.61 8.17 0.35
C VAL A 599 -12.87 6.79 -0.30
N HIS A 600 -12.54 5.70 0.39
CA HIS A 600 -12.72 4.33 -0.09
C HIS A 600 -14.07 3.70 0.30
N GLY A 601 -14.92 4.38 1.08
CA GLY A 601 -16.09 3.76 1.68
C GLY A 601 -15.70 2.50 2.47
N TYR A 602 -16.39 1.39 2.23
CA TYR A 602 -16.12 0.13 2.90
C TYR A 602 -14.99 -0.70 2.30
N ASN A 603 -14.70 -0.59 1.00
CA ASN A 603 -13.67 -1.40 0.32
C ASN A 603 -12.75 -0.55 -0.55
N SER A 604 -11.45 -0.81 -0.43
CA SER A 604 -10.44 -0.15 -1.25
C SER A 604 -10.17 -0.93 -2.53
N LEU A 605 -9.92 -0.21 -3.63
CA LEU A 605 -9.32 -0.77 -4.83
C LEU A 605 -7.78 -0.82 -4.69
N GLU A 606 -7.10 -1.59 -5.55
CA GLU A 606 -5.65 -1.75 -5.42
C GLU A 606 -4.89 -0.50 -5.91
N GLY A 607 -3.82 -0.13 -5.20
CA GLY A 607 -2.95 1.00 -5.59
C GLY A 607 -3.48 2.37 -5.21
N THR A 608 -4.63 2.43 -4.55
CA THR A 608 -5.27 3.70 -4.17
C THR A 608 -4.70 4.30 -2.88
N PHE A 609 -4.14 3.50 -1.96
CA PHE A 609 -3.64 4.06 -0.69
C PHE A 609 -2.47 5.02 -0.85
N LEU A 610 -1.44 4.65 -1.62
CA LEU A 610 -0.31 5.54 -1.90
C LEU A 610 -0.73 6.72 -2.77
N GLY A 611 -1.54 6.45 -3.80
CA GLY A 611 -2.13 7.50 -4.63
C GLY A 611 -2.93 8.50 -3.80
N GLY A 612 -3.75 8.03 -2.86
CA GLY A 612 -4.55 8.86 -1.96
C GLY A 612 -3.70 9.70 -1.01
N CYS A 613 -2.56 9.17 -0.53
CA CYS A 613 -1.59 9.97 0.22
C CYS A 613 -0.97 11.08 -0.64
N ILE A 614 -0.64 10.79 -1.92
CA ILE A 614 -0.13 11.79 -2.86
C ILE A 614 -1.20 12.85 -3.14
N PHE A 615 -2.43 12.42 -3.43
CA PHE A 615 -3.51 13.31 -3.82
C PHE A 615 -3.94 14.24 -2.68
N SER A 616 -4.24 13.68 -1.51
CA SER A 616 -4.61 14.48 -0.33
C SER A 616 -3.45 15.31 0.21
N GLY A 617 -2.20 14.79 0.18
CA GLY A 617 -1.02 15.57 0.56
C GLY A 617 -0.80 16.77 -0.37
N ARG A 618 -1.00 16.58 -1.68
CA ARG A 618 -0.95 17.66 -2.68
C ARG A 618 -2.04 18.70 -2.43
N ALA A 619 -3.27 18.24 -2.15
CA ALA A 619 -4.39 19.12 -1.83
C ALA A 619 -4.10 19.95 -0.57
N ALA A 620 -3.62 19.32 0.51
CA ALA A 620 -3.26 20.03 1.75
C ALA A 620 -2.18 21.09 1.53
N GLY A 621 -1.07 20.73 0.87
CA GLY A 621 0.01 21.69 0.62
C GLY A 621 -0.43 22.89 -0.23
N ARG A 622 -1.29 22.65 -1.24
CA ARG A 622 -1.85 23.71 -2.08
C ARG A 622 -2.89 24.54 -1.35
N GLY A 623 -3.83 23.91 -0.65
CA GLY A 623 -4.89 24.59 0.10
C GLY A 623 -4.34 25.50 1.20
N ILE A 624 -3.30 25.05 1.91
CA ILE A 624 -2.61 25.89 2.90
C ILE A 624 -1.94 27.08 2.22
N ALA A 625 -1.20 26.85 1.12
CA ALA A 625 -0.54 27.94 0.43
C ALA A 625 -1.54 28.93 -0.21
N ASP A 626 -2.67 28.46 -0.72
CA ASP A 626 -3.72 29.30 -1.28
C ASP A 626 -4.39 30.15 -0.19
N GLU A 627 -4.58 29.61 1.03
CA GLU A 627 -5.08 30.39 2.17
C GLU A 627 -4.09 31.49 2.58
N LEU A 628 -2.79 31.19 2.62
CA LEU A 628 -1.77 32.10 3.13
C LEU A 628 -1.28 33.13 2.10
N LEU A 629 -1.25 32.77 0.81
CA LEU A 629 -0.67 33.58 -0.25
C LEU A 629 -1.70 34.08 -1.28
N GLY A 630 -2.94 33.60 -1.19
CA GLY A 630 -3.93 33.71 -2.26
C GLY A 630 -3.77 32.61 -3.32
N PRO A 631 -4.79 32.42 -4.17
CA PRO A 631 -4.76 31.39 -5.21
C PRO A 631 -3.64 31.66 -6.22
N ALA A 632 -2.98 30.59 -6.68
CA ALA A 632 -1.94 30.73 -7.69
C ALA A 632 -2.48 31.39 -8.98
N GLU A 633 -1.93 32.54 -9.36
CA GLU A 633 -2.17 33.13 -10.69
C GLU A 633 -1.49 32.27 -11.76
N LEU A 634 -2.26 31.65 -12.66
CA LEU A 634 -1.73 31.06 -13.89
C LEU A 634 -1.32 32.19 -14.85
N LYS A 635 -0.11 32.74 -14.69
CA LYS A 635 0.45 33.65 -15.70
C LYS A 635 0.90 32.83 -16.93
N GLY A 636 0.14 32.95 -18.02
CA GLY A 636 0.62 32.69 -19.37
C GLY A 636 0.21 31.36 -20.02
N VAL A 637 -1.09 31.17 -20.25
CA VAL A 637 -1.52 30.58 -21.53
C VAL A 637 -1.99 31.75 -22.37
N LYS A 638 -1.08 32.38 -23.13
CA LYS A 638 -1.51 33.18 -24.27
C LYS A 638 -2.20 32.20 -25.21
N SER A 639 -3.49 32.42 -25.45
CA SER A 639 -4.17 31.85 -26.61
C SER A 639 -3.38 32.28 -27.84
N GLN A 640 -2.66 31.32 -28.42
CA GLN A 640 -2.29 31.40 -29.82
C GLN A 640 -2.98 30.21 -30.47
N LEU A 641 -4.12 30.56 -31.07
CA LEU A 641 -4.87 29.90 -32.16
C LEU A 641 -4.67 28.39 -32.36
#